data_AF-A0AAD5LHB2-F1
#
_entry.id   AF-A0AAD5LHB2-F1
#
_cell.length_a   1.000
_cell.length_b   1.000
_cell.length_c   1.000
_cell.angle_alpha   90.00
_cell.angle_beta   90.00
_cell.angle_gamma   90.00
#
_symmetry.space_group_name_H-M   'P 1'
#
loop_
_entity.id
_entity.type
_entity.pdbx_description
1 polymer ?
#
loop_
_entity_poly.entity_id
_entity_poly.type
_entity_poly.pdbx_seq_one_letter_code
_entity_poly.pdbx_strand_id
1 'polypeptide(L)'
;MVYWGIPTTFLTWYIELYALTIPLVHYHKIAIAHYVLASLHVLGFVFPVLETVGNKFLRCGLRRSRTVVPTESDNLHGSLQSFKVSTQRLLSGPRKAHRLLFARHGLFGVESSHFEVVFLVREVVETLLQTIQAYRMSVMLPRAVLNRSYVALLVLNCWTTPFLHYMVPNNVLLQRMLCILADILLDYASSVGVSTVLALSYVHSYRPDLLNFPVEVRPWFIKRQACAFAELSCHPNAVPRLEHGRADEIDSILGTLDAHALAYFSIRHCSAVEMQPLASSFPALIGVKLYNSTVASWPLAAGFDKDRHPSVRFFFGVRVNFSSNTLPDGLMSPNFPPLLVDIELVYTNLAWLPDDLDACWPPGITLFLESGLFDHVPPVIYKLQPFMLVLSGNNLSAIPSELLMMPGLFTLVIRHMPISNLPNDGIDTTTMGLVWLYMDYTNITAFPEWMDGVFLEQRFVLAGASPACERLLADGAPADRPWLAAIDCVSFGADSTTYYPLEVDARADEDDAWKFVFTVNGCGTAALPISTTTDFTDCCNWHDSCYSTCGMKKSKCEKRLDKCMREKCALITDEDAREQCESTAKIFSIGAQMIACPAYQDAQRDACRCVPEDAVDDAYRARLVHFLKTQNAPREDQADEAIDALLTKYKGQEATMFLRLLVKYPQAMQIDKRKRNFMEDVFKGAKGENELDDVQMPDKMAVGLNERDDEDAPAADEHIEL
;
A
#
# COMPACT_ATOMS: atom_id res chain seq x y z
N MET A 1 -20.47 -1.52 9.98
CA MET A 1 -19.45 -2.46 10.50
C MET A 1 -18.07 -1.83 10.50
N VAL A 2 -17.40 -1.61 9.35
CA VAL A 2 -16.02 -1.08 9.28
C VAL A 2 -15.75 0.10 10.24
N TYR A 3 -16.43 1.24 10.09
CA TYR A 3 -16.29 2.41 11.00
C TYR A 3 -16.61 2.16 12.49
N TRP A 4 -17.25 1.05 12.84
CA TRP A 4 -17.52 0.67 14.24
C TRP A 4 -16.41 -0.23 14.81
N GLY A 5 -15.78 -1.05 13.97
CA GLY A 5 -14.68 -1.94 14.36
C GLY A 5 -13.30 -1.33 14.21
N ILE A 6 -13.11 -0.29 13.39
CA ILE A 6 -11.79 0.37 13.25
C ILE A 6 -11.24 0.79 14.61
N PRO A 7 -11.94 1.53 15.50
CA PRO A 7 -11.37 2.05 16.74
C PRO A 7 -10.83 1.02 17.76
N THR A 8 -11.02 -0.28 17.52
CA THR A 8 -10.46 -1.38 18.33
C THR A 8 -9.28 -2.10 17.65
N THR A 9 -8.72 -1.53 16.57
CA THR A 9 -7.57 -2.08 15.82
C THR A 9 -6.29 -1.30 16.07
N PHE A 10 -5.10 -1.87 15.83
CA PHE A 10 -3.84 -1.12 15.95
C PHE A 10 -3.68 -0.01 14.89
N LEU A 11 -4.27 -0.19 13.70
CA LEU A 11 -4.35 0.82 12.63
C LEU A 11 -4.94 2.16 13.12
N THR A 12 -5.83 2.11 14.10
CA THR A 12 -6.38 3.27 14.83
C THR A 12 -5.31 4.22 15.34
N TRP A 13 -4.25 3.66 15.94
CA TRP A 13 -3.20 4.43 16.59
C TRP A 13 -2.42 5.23 15.55
N TYR A 14 -1.93 4.58 14.50
CA TYR A 14 -1.29 5.25 13.36
C TYR A 14 -2.19 6.32 12.70
N ILE A 15 -3.49 6.04 12.54
CA ILE A 15 -4.43 7.00 11.93
C ILE A 15 -4.59 8.27 12.78
N GLU A 16 -4.64 8.17 14.11
CA GLU A 16 -4.81 9.32 15.00
C GLU A 16 -3.48 10.03 15.31
N LEU A 17 -2.40 9.26 15.52
CA LEU A 17 -1.01 9.73 15.67
C LEU A 17 -0.60 10.62 14.49
N TYR A 18 -0.68 10.07 13.26
CA TYR A 18 -0.35 10.79 12.04
C TYR A 18 -1.50 11.68 11.50
N ALA A 19 -2.66 11.68 12.16
CA ALA A 19 -3.88 12.42 11.79
C ALA A 19 -4.31 12.28 10.31
N LEU A 20 -4.19 11.07 9.77
CA LEU A 20 -4.44 10.77 8.35
C LEU A 20 -5.92 10.90 7.94
N THR A 21 -6.84 10.91 8.90
CA THR A 21 -8.29 10.99 8.63
C THR A 21 -9.02 11.85 9.69
N ILE A 22 -10.36 11.73 9.75
CA ILE A 22 -11.21 12.39 10.74
C ILE A 22 -10.93 11.81 12.15
N PRO A 23 -10.85 12.62 13.22
CA PRO A 23 -10.60 12.11 14.58
C PRO A 23 -11.59 11.02 15.04
N LEU A 24 -11.10 10.06 15.83
CA LEU A 24 -11.83 8.82 16.16
C LEU A 24 -13.12 9.05 16.92
N VAL A 25 -13.21 10.16 17.67
CA VAL A 25 -14.43 10.63 18.37
C VAL A 25 -15.63 10.84 17.44
N HIS A 26 -15.45 10.77 16.12
CA HIS A 26 -16.51 10.77 15.11
C HIS A 26 -16.82 9.39 14.51
N TYR A 27 -15.96 8.38 14.61
CA TYR A 27 -16.11 7.11 13.89
C TYR A 27 -17.40 6.34 14.27
N HIS A 28 -17.71 6.21 15.55
CA HIS A 28 -19.00 5.63 15.98
C HIS A 28 -20.21 6.46 15.53
N LYS A 29 -20.09 7.80 15.44
CA LYS A 29 -21.17 8.68 14.95
C LYS A 29 -21.41 8.49 13.45
N ILE A 30 -20.32 8.39 12.67
CA ILE A 30 -20.35 8.04 11.24
C ILE A 30 -20.97 6.65 11.04
N ALA A 31 -20.58 5.66 11.84
CA ALA A 31 -21.14 4.32 11.79
C ALA A 31 -22.65 4.31 12.09
N ILE A 32 -23.13 5.01 13.12
CA ILE A 32 -24.55 5.15 13.45
C ILE A 32 -25.33 5.74 12.27
N ALA A 33 -24.83 6.82 11.66
CA ALA A 33 -25.49 7.43 10.49
C ALA A 33 -25.64 6.43 9.33
N HIS A 34 -24.59 5.67 9.01
CA HIS A 34 -24.64 4.62 7.99
C HIS A 34 -25.61 3.48 8.36
N TYR A 35 -25.67 3.06 9.63
CA TYR A 35 -26.62 2.04 10.08
C TYR A 35 -28.09 2.51 9.99
N VAL A 36 -28.37 3.79 10.29
CA VAL A 36 -29.71 4.39 10.13
C VAL A 36 -30.09 4.44 8.65
N LEU A 37 -29.22 4.94 7.78
CA LEU A 37 -29.47 4.98 6.32
C LEU A 37 -29.69 3.58 5.75
N ALA A 38 -28.82 2.62 6.06
CA ALA A 38 -28.99 1.23 5.62
C ALA A 38 -30.32 0.62 6.11
N SER A 39 -30.72 0.89 7.35
CA SER A 39 -32.01 0.45 7.89
C SER A 39 -33.20 1.06 7.13
N LEU A 40 -33.11 2.34 6.73
CA LEU A 40 -34.12 3.00 5.91
C LEU A 40 -34.20 2.41 4.49
N HIS A 41 -33.07 2.08 3.86
CA HIS A 41 -33.05 1.40 2.56
C HIS A 41 -33.65 -0.02 2.65
N VAL A 42 -33.33 -0.79 3.71
CA VAL A 42 -33.96 -2.10 3.95
C VAL A 42 -35.49 -1.96 4.12
N LEU A 43 -35.94 -0.97 4.90
CA LEU A 43 -37.37 -0.66 5.07
C LEU A 43 -38.06 -0.24 3.76
N GLY A 44 -37.41 0.56 2.92
CA GLY A 44 -37.97 1.09 1.66
C GLY A 44 -37.94 0.12 0.48
N PHE A 45 -36.96 -0.80 0.41
CA PHE A 45 -36.76 -1.69 -0.74
C PHE A 45 -37.00 -3.16 -0.42
N VAL A 46 -36.37 -3.68 0.64
CA VAL A 46 -36.35 -5.13 0.91
C VAL A 46 -37.70 -5.63 1.41
N PHE A 47 -38.35 -4.92 2.35
CA PHE A 47 -39.66 -5.33 2.86
C PHE A 47 -40.76 -5.38 1.77
N PRO A 48 -40.93 -4.37 0.88
CA PRO A 48 -41.89 -4.46 -0.23
C PRO A 48 -41.58 -5.57 -1.24
N VAL A 49 -40.31 -5.86 -1.53
CA VAL A 49 -39.91 -6.95 -2.43
C VAL A 49 -40.24 -8.31 -1.79
N LEU A 50 -39.88 -8.54 -0.53
CA LEU A 50 -40.21 -9.77 0.20
C LEU A 50 -41.73 -9.98 0.31
N GLU A 51 -42.51 -8.92 0.58
CA GLU A 51 -43.97 -9.00 0.61
C GLU A 51 -44.57 -9.29 -0.79
N THR A 52 -43.97 -8.74 -1.86
CA THR A 52 -44.41 -9.01 -3.24
C THR A 52 -44.10 -10.44 -3.66
N VAL A 53 -42.92 -10.98 -3.32
CA VAL A 53 -42.53 -12.37 -3.58
C VAL A 53 -43.40 -13.33 -2.77
N GLY A 54 -43.56 -13.10 -1.46
CA GLY A 54 -44.41 -13.92 -0.59
C GLY A 54 -45.87 -13.97 -1.05
N ASN A 55 -46.45 -12.82 -1.43
CA ASN A 55 -47.82 -12.77 -1.96
C ASN A 55 -47.96 -13.45 -3.34
N LYS A 56 -46.92 -13.45 -4.18
CA LYS A 56 -46.91 -14.25 -5.43
C LYS A 56 -46.88 -15.75 -5.13
N PHE A 57 -46.00 -16.22 -4.24
CA PHE A 57 -45.94 -17.63 -3.84
C PHE A 57 -47.27 -18.13 -3.22
N LEU A 58 -47.88 -17.33 -2.33
CA LEU A 58 -49.19 -17.65 -1.74
C LEU A 58 -50.31 -17.75 -2.78
N ARG A 59 -50.31 -16.89 -3.80
CA ARG A 59 -51.27 -16.96 -4.92
C ARG A 59 -51.05 -18.19 -5.82
N CYS A 60 -49.81 -18.65 -5.99
CA CYS A 60 -49.53 -19.91 -6.70
C CYS A 60 -50.02 -21.14 -5.91
N GLY A 61 -49.78 -21.18 -4.59
CA GLY A 61 -50.25 -22.28 -3.73
C GLY A 61 -51.78 -22.41 -3.70
N LEU A 62 -52.49 -21.29 -3.48
CA LEU A 62 -53.97 -21.28 -3.40
C LEU A 62 -54.67 -21.59 -4.73
N ARG A 63 -53.96 -21.59 -5.87
CA ARG A 63 -54.52 -21.98 -7.18
C ARG A 63 -54.41 -23.47 -7.48
N ARG A 64 -53.78 -24.28 -6.59
CA ARG A 64 -53.50 -25.72 -6.82
C ARG A 64 -54.11 -26.67 -5.78
N SER A 65 -55.16 -26.25 -5.06
CA SER A 65 -56.01 -27.20 -4.33
C SER A 65 -57.50 -26.86 -4.47
N ARG A 66 -58.20 -27.63 -5.31
CA ARG A 66 -59.67 -27.76 -5.32
C ARG A 66 -60.10 -29.20 -5.59
N THR A 67 -59.38 -30.13 -4.97
CA THR A 67 -59.66 -31.57 -4.92
C THR A 67 -59.84 -31.97 -3.47
N VAL A 68 -61.02 -32.49 -3.13
CA VAL A 68 -61.41 -32.77 -1.74
C VAL A 68 -60.85 -34.12 -1.29
N VAL A 69 -60.03 -34.11 -0.24
CA VAL A 69 -59.76 -35.26 0.64
C VAL A 69 -59.65 -34.72 2.08
N PRO A 70 -60.41 -35.26 3.06
CA PRO A 70 -60.30 -34.84 4.46
C PRO A 70 -59.40 -35.78 5.27
N THR A 71 -58.45 -35.22 6.02
CA THR A 71 -57.74 -35.92 7.12
C THR A 71 -57.10 -34.92 8.10
N GLU A 72 -56.79 -35.39 9.31
CA GLU A 72 -56.49 -34.63 10.53
C GLU A 72 -55.27 -33.69 10.43
N SER A 73 -55.40 -32.43 10.87
CA SER A 73 -54.23 -31.55 11.16
C SER A 73 -54.51 -30.30 12.02
N ASP A 74 -55.61 -30.26 12.80
CA ASP A 74 -56.07 -29.03 13.51
C ASP A 74 -55.02 -28.40 14.44
N ASN A 75 -54.20 -29.21 15.11
CA ASN A 75 -53.17 -28.73 16.04
C ASN A 75 -52.08 -27.89 15.38
N LEU A 76 -51.78 -28.10 14.09
CA LEU A 76 -50.78 -27.29 13.38
C LEU A 76 -51.37 -25.94 12.91
N HIS A 77 -52.67 -25.91 12.62
CA HIS A 77 -53.34 -24.74 12.08
C HIS A 77 -53.44 -23.60 13.12
N GLY A 78 -53.71 -23.93 14.39
CA GLY A 78 -53.75 -22.96 15.49
C GLY A 78 -52.40 -22.28 15.76
N SER A 79 -51.30 -23.05 15.73
CA SER A 79 -49.94 -22.50 15.88
C SER A 79 -49.59 -21.52 14.75
N LEU A 80 -49.87 -21.90 13.49
CA LEU A 80 -49.68 -21.04 12.33
C LEU A 80 -50.56 -19.78 12.34
N GLN A 81 -51.78 -19.83 12.90
CA GLN A 81 -52.62 -18.65 13.08
C GLN A 81 -52.10 -17.72 14.18
N SER A 82 -51.66 -18.26 15.32
CA SER A 82 -51.02 -17.48 16.39
C SER A 82 -49.77 -16.74 15.89
N PHE A 83 -48.91 -17.45 15.16
CA PHE A 83 -47.69 -16.87 14.58
C PHE A 83 -47.99 -15.79 13.51
N LYS A 84 -49.03 -15.99 12.69
CA LYS A 84 -49.54 -14.96 11.74
C LYS A 84 -50.03 -13.70 12.47
N VAL A 85 -50.82 -13.83 13.54
CA VAL A 85 -51.34 -12.68 14.29
C VAL A 85 -50.21 -11.92 15.00
N SER A 86 -49.23 -12.63 15.58
CA SER A 86 -48.06 -12.02 16.21
C SER A 86 -47.21 -11.22 15.19
N THR A 87 -46.83 -11.85 14.08
CA THR A 87 -46.03 -11.20 13.02
C THR A 87 -46.77 -10.06 12.31
N GLN A 88 -48.09 -10.17 12.10
CA GLN A 88 -48.90 -9.07 11.56
C GLN A 88 -48.97 -7.85 12.50
N ARG A 89 -49.03 -8.06 13.82
CA ARG A 89 -48.98 -6.96 14.80
C ARG A 89 -47.60 -6.29 14.79
N LEU A 90 -46.51 -7.05 14.83
CA LEU A 90 -45.14 -6.53 14.83
C LEU A 90 -44.84 -5.66 13.59
N LEU A 91 -45.29 -6.10 12.40
CA LEU A 91 -45.07 -5.41 11.13
C LEU A 91 -46.04 -4.25 10.86
N SER A 92 -47.02 -3.99 11.74
CA SER A 92 -48.09 -3.01 11.48
C SER A 92 -47.58 -1.56 11.47
N GLY A 93 -46.71 -1.19 12.40
CA GLY A 93 -46.07 0.13 12.48
C GLY A 93 -45.21 0.45 11.26
N PRO A 94 -44.19 -0.38 10.93
CA PRO A 94 -43.36 -0.21 9.74
C PRO A 94 -44.18 -0.11 8.44
N ARG A 95 -45.22 -0.95 8.26
CA ARG A 95 -46.13 -0.87 7.09
C ARG A 95 -46.99 0.40 7.03
N LYS A 96 -47.21 1.10 8.16
CA LYS A 96 -47.90 2.41 8.17
C LYS A 96 -46.92 3.53 7.81
N ALA A 97 -45.72 3.52 8.40
CA ALA A 97 -44.65 4.47 8.07
C ALA A 97 -44.25 4.38 6.59
N HIS A 98 -44.00 3.17 6.07
CA HIS A 98 -43.65 2.96 4.66
C HIS A 98 -44.71 3.53 3.71
N ARG A 99 -46.01 3.31 3.99
CA ARG A 99 -47.08 3.83 3.13
C ARG A 99 -47.28 5.34 3.22
N LEU A 100 -46.89 5.98 4.32
CA LEU A 100 -46.89 7.43 4.46
C LEU A 100 -45.72 8.08 3.68
N LEU A 101 -44.55 7.43 3.69
CA LEU A 101 -43.30 8.00 3.19
C LEU A 101 -42.98 7.59 1.74
N PHE A 102 -43.07 6.29 1.41
CA PHE A 102 -42.53 5.69 0.19
C PHE A 102 -43.58 5.07 -0.75
N ALA A 103 -44.88 5.22 -0.46
CA ALA A 103 -45.91 4.94 -1.46
C ALA A 103 -45.85 5.98 -2.59
N ARG A 104 -46.44 5.68 -3.76
CA ARG A 104 -46.42 6.61 -4.91
C ARG A 104 -46.94 8.02 -4.60
N HIS A 105 -47.98 8.11 -3.77
CA HIS A 105 -48.58 9.35 -3.26
C HIS A 105 -48.07 9.72 -1.84
N GLY A 106 -47.09 8.99 -1.30
CA GLY A 106 -46.43 9.31 -0.03
C GLY A 106 -45.47 10.49 -0.18
N LEU A 107 -44.88 10.95 0.94
CA LEU A 107 -44.06 12.17 0.96
C LEU A 107 -42.94 12.17 -0.11
N PHE A 108 -42.20 11.07 -0.23
CA PHE A 108 -41.11 10.86 -1.19
C PHE A 108 -41.57 10.17 -2.50
N GLY A 109 -42.87 10.09 -2.74
CA GLY A 109 -43.43 9.44 -3.92
C GLY A 109 -43.41 10.31 -5.17
N VAL A 110 -43.23 9.71 -6.36
CA VAL A 110 -43.20 10.43 -7.65
C VAL A 110 -44.53 11.13 -7.96
N GLU A 111 -45.65 10.60 -7.46
CA GLU A 111 -47.00 11.17 -7.59
C GLU A 111 -47.35 12.08 -6.38
N SER A 112 -46.36 12.46 -5.55
CA SER A 112 -46.53 13.39 -4.42
C SER A 112 -46.89 14.80 -4.88
N SER A 113 -47.76 15.47 -4.11
CA SER A 113 -48.04 16.90 -4.23
C SER A 113 -46.90 17.79 -3.76
N HIS A 114 -45.97 17.25 -2.95
CA HIS A 114 -44.81 17.96 -2.40
C HIS A 114 -43.52 17.70 -3.19
N PHE A 115 -43.59 16.93 -4.28
CA PHE A 115 -42.42 16.41 -5.00
C PHE A 115 -41.39 17.49 -5.33
N GLU A 116 -41.79 18.59 -5.98
CA GLU A 116 -40.86 19.64 -6.42
C GLU A 116 -40.06 20.25 -5.25
N VAL A 117 -40.70 20.41 -4.08
CA VAL A 117 -40.08 20.98 -2.88
C VAL A 117 -39.14 19.97 -2.22
N VAL A 118 -39.55 18.70 -2.13
CA VAL A 118 -38.73 17.62 -1.57
C VAL A 118 -37.50 17.36 -2.44
N PHE A 119 -37.68 17.38 -3.76
CA PHE A 119 -36.63 17.22 -4.76
C PHE A 119 -35.64 18.39 -4.71
N LEU A 120 -36.12 19.64 -4.73
CA LEU A 120 -35.27 20.83 -4.59
C LEU A 120 -34.46 20.87 -3.28
N VAL A 121 -35.07 20.46 -2.16
CA VAL A 121 -34.36 20.39 -0.87
C VAL A 121 -33.27 19.31 -0.90
N ARG A 122 -33.50 18.17 -1.57
CA ARG A 122 -32.44 17.18 -1.80
C ARG A 122 -31.31 17.78 -2.65
N GLU A 123 -31.63 18.27 -3.85
CA GLU A 123 -30.68 18.87 -4.80
C GLU A 123 -29.75 19.90 -4.15
N VAL A 124 -30.29 20.78 -3.29
CA VAL A 124 -29.50 21.78 -2.55
C VAL A 124 -28.55 21.17 -1.52
N VAL A 125 -29.01 20.17 -0.75
CA VAL A 125 -28.17 19.47 0.25
C VAL A 125 -27.11 18.61 -0.43
N GLU A 126 -27.49 17.93 -1.50
CA GLU A 126 -26.62 17.07 -2.31
C GLU A 126 -25.54 17.89 -3.01
N THR A 127 -25.90 18.96 -3.71
CA THR A 127 -24.96 19.90 -4.34
C THR A 127 -23.97 20.47 -3.30
N LEU A 128 -24.43 20.82 -2.09
CA LEU A 128 -23.55 21.30 -1.02
C LEU A 128 -22.54 20.23 -0.58
N LEU A 129 -22.99 18.99 -0.36
CA LEU A 129 -22.13 17.88 0.05
C LEU A 129 -21.16 17.45 -1.05
N GLN A 130 -21.63 17.33 -2.29
CA GLN A 130 -20.80 17.10 -3.48
C GLN A 130 -19.78 18.24 -3.68
N THR A 131 -20.13 19.50 -3.41
CA THR A 131 -19.18 20.64 -3.48
C THR A 131 -18.08 20.54 -2.41
N ILE A 132 -18.44 20.19 -1.17
CA ILE A 132 -17.46 19.97 -0.08
C ILE A 132 -16.54 18.80 -0.42
N GLN A 133 -17.08 17.73 -1.01
CA GLN A 133 -16.28 16.60 -1.47
C GLN A 133 -15.38 16.98 -2.65
N ALA A 134 -15.87 17.76 -3.63
CA ALA A 134 -15.07 18.26 -4.76
C ALA A 134 -13.87 19.08 -4.29
N TYR A 135 -14.07 19.95 -3.29
CA TYR A 135 -12.99 20.71 -2.65
C TYR A 135 -11.95 19.78 -1.99
N ARG A 136 -12.39 18.82 -1.16
CA ARG A 136 -11.50 17.85 -0.52
C ARG A 136 -10.69 17.05 -1.55
N MET A 137 -11.35 16.55 -2.60
CA MET A 137 -10.71 15.85 -3.71
C MET A 137 -9.70 16.75 -4.42
N SER A 138 -9.99 18.05 -4.61
CA SER A 138 -9.03 18.98 -5.22
C SER A 138 -7.73 19.15 -4.42
N VAL A 139 -7.81 19.14 -3.09
CA VAL A 139 -6.65 19.28 -2.18
C VAL A 139 -5.88 17.96 -2.06
N MET A 140 -6.60 16.84 -1.96
CA MET A 140 -6.02 15.53 -1.68
C MET A 140 -5.55 14.76 -2.93
N LEU A 141 -6.00 15.14 -4.14
CA LEU A 141 -5.70 14.41 -5.37
C LEU A 141 -4.85 15.22 -6.37
N PRO A 142 -3.81 14.62 -6.98
CA PRO A 142 -2.95 15.27 -7.96
C PRO A 142 -3.52 15.27 -9.39
N ARG A 143 -4.39 14.32 -9.71
CA ARG A 143 -4.85 14.09 -11.09
C ARG A 143 -5.86 15.16 -11.49
N ALA A 144 -5.36 16.23 -12.09
CA ALA A 144 -6.14 17.33 -12.65
C ALA A 144 -7.29 16.86 -13.57
N VAL A 145 -7.16 15.71 -14.24
CA VAL A 145 -8.25 15.08 -15.00
C VAL A 145 -9.40 14.66 -14.08
N LEU A 146 -9.14 13.89 -13.02
CA LEU A 146 -10.18 13.45 -12.06
C LEU A 146 -10.81 14.66 -11.35
N ASN A 147 -10.01 15.65 -10.95
CA ASN A 147 -10.50 16.85 -10.29
C ASN A 147 -11.44 17.67 -11.22
N ARG A 148 -11.13 17.73 -12.52
CA ARG A 148 -12.00 18.36 -13.54
C ARG A 148 -13.24 17.51 -13.84
N SER A 149 -13.12 16.18 -13.90
CA SER A 149 -14.26 15.27 -14.08
C SER A 149 -15.27 15.36 -12.94
N TYR A 150 -14.82 15.51 -11.69
CA TYR A 150 -15.72 15.72 -10.56
C TYR A 150 -16.51 17.04 -10.67
N VAL A 151 -15.84 18.13 -11.08
CA VAL A 151 -16.52 19.41 -11.37
C VAL A 151 -17.50 19.28 -12.52
N ALA A 152 -17.15 18.54 -13.59
CA ALA A 152 -18.05 18.30 -14.70
C ALA A 152 -19.32 17.53 -14.26
N LEU A 153 -19.19 16.52 -13.39
CA LEU A 153 -20.34 15.81 -12.80
C LEU A 153 -21.22 16.75 -11.96
N LEU A 154 -20.62 17.59 -11.11
CA LEU A 154 -21.34 18.57 -10.29
C LEU A 154 -22.11 19.60 -11.14
N VAL A 155 -21.48 20.13 -12.20
CA VAL A 155 -22.13 21.05 -13.15
C VAL A 155 -23.24 20.34 -13.93
N LEU A 156 -23.04 19.08 -14.33
CA LEU A 156 -24.08 18.28 -14.97
C LEU A 156 -25.28 18.06 -14.06
N ASN A 157 -25.07 17.78 -12.76
CA ASN A 157 -26.17 17.62 -11.78
C ASN A 157 -27.01 18.90 -11.67
N CYS A 158 -26.35 20.06 -11.58
CA CYS A 158 -27.00 21.37 -11.61
C CYS A 158 -27.78 21.67 -12.91
N TRP A 159 -27.50 20.96 -14.02
CA TRP A 159 -28.04 21.25 -15.36
C TRP A 159 -29.04 20.20 -15.87
N THR A 160 -28.99 18.95 -15.40
CA THR A 160 -29.88 17.86 -15.82
C THR A 160 -31.34 18.16 -15.51
N THR A 161 -31.65 18.60 -14.29
CA THR A 161 -33.02 18.93 -13.87
C THR A 161 -33.68 20.01 -14.75
N PRO A 162 -33.10 21.23 -14.93
CA PRO A 162 -33.70 22.23 -15.83
C PRO A 162 -33.73 21.79 -17.31
N PHE A 163 -32.74 21.01 -17.77
CA PHE A 163 -32.75 20.46 -19.14
C PHE A 163 -33.88 19.45 -19.37
N LEU A 164 -34.15 18.57 -18.40
CA LEU A 164 -35.24 17.60 -18.47
C LEU A 164 -36.62 18.27 -18.39
N HIS A 165 -36.76 19.34 -17.60
CA HIS A 165 -37.97 20.18 -17.58
C HIS A 165 -38.24 20.84 -18.94
N TYR A 166 -37.19 21.26 -19.67
CA TYR A 166 -37.31 21.80 -21.03
C TYR A 166 -37.58 20.72 -22.09
N MET A 167 -37.03 19.52 -21.95
CA MET A 167 -37.19 18.42 -22.92
C MET A 167 -38.52 17.66 -22.79
N VAL A 168 -39.12 17.56 -21.59
CA VAL A 168 -40.30 16.70 -21.33
C VAL A 168 -41.51 17.46 -20.73
N PRO A 169 -41.84 18.70 -21.18
CA PRO A 169 -42.81 19.58 -20.51
C PRO A 169 -44.25 19.04 -20.50
N ASN A 170 -44.58 18.11 -21.40
CA ASN A 170 -45.94 17.59 -21.59
C ASN A 170 -46.26 16.34 -20.74
N ASN A 171 -45.28 15.76 -20.03
CA ASN A 171 -45.49 14.54 -19.25
C ASN A 171 -44.74 14.59 -17.91
N VAL A 172 -45.38 15.24 -16.92
CA VAL A 172 -44.86 15.44 -15.56
C VAL A 172 -44.40 14.14 -14.90
N LEU A 173 -45.10 13.02 -15.10
CA LEU A 173 -44.71 11.74 -14.48
C LEU A 173 -43.41 11.18 -15.08
N LEU A 174 -43.27 11.24 -16.41
CA LEU A 174 -42.05 10.83 -17.09
C LEU A 174 -40.89 11.77 -16.77
N GLN A 175 -41.13 13.08 -16.79
CA GLN A 175 -40.17 14.12 -16.42
C GLN A 175 -39.61 13.88 -15.01
N ARG A 176 -40.47 13.71 -14.00
CA ARG A 176 -40.06 13.40 -12.62
C ARG A 176 -39.26 12.09 -12.51
N MET A 177 -39.69 11.03 -13.21
CA MET A 177 -38.94 9.77 -13.23
C MET A 177 -37.56 9.91 -13.88
N LEU A 178 -37.44 10.70 -14.95
CA LEU A 178 -36.16 10.96 -15.61
C LEU A 178 -35.22 11.82 -14.77
N CYS A 179 -35.75 12.80 -14.02
CA CYS A 179 -34.93 13.60 -13.09
C CYS A 179 -34.32 12.69 -12.02
N ILE A 180 -35.13 11.87 -11.34
CA ILE A 180 -34.66 10.89 -10.34
C ILE A 180 -33.63 9.92 -10.92
N LEU A 181 -33.85 9.43 -12.15
CA LEU A 181 -32.92 8.49 -12.78
C LEU A 181 -31.59 9.15 -13.16
N ALA A 182 -31.62 10.38 -13.66
CA ALA A 182 -30.42 11.15 -13.99
C ALA A 182 -29.61 11.49 -12.74
N ASP A 183 -30.29 11.92 -11.66
CA ASP A 183 -29.67 12.19 -10.36
C ASP A 183 -28.98 10.91 -9.83
N ILE A 184 -29.68 9.78 -9.76
CA ILE A 184 -29.12 8.52 -9.22
C ILE A 184 -27.87 8.08 -10.00
N LEU A 185 -27.84 8.30 -11.32
CA LEU A 185 -26.70 7.96 -12.16
C LEU A 185 -25.51 8.92 -11.95
N LEU A 186 -25.74 10.22 -11.74
CA LEU A 186 -24.69 11.20 -11.45
C LEU A 186 -24.17 11.07 -10.02
N ASP A 187 -25.04 10.82 -9.05
CA ASP A 187 -24.69 10.59 -7.65
C ASP A 187 -23.89 9.28 -7.51
N TYR A 188 -24.26 8.21 -8.24
CA TYR A 188 -23.44 6.99 -8.34
C TYR A 188 -22.10 7.23 -9.05
N ALA A 189 -22.08 7.98 -10.15
CA ALA A 189 -20.85 8.29 -10.88
C ALA A 189 -19.86 9.11 -10.04
N SER A 190 -20.35 10.09 -9.26
CA SER A 190 -19.52 10.96 -8.42
C SER A 190 -19.05 10.26 -7.13
N SER A 191 -19.90 9.46 -6.48
CA SER A 191 -19.59 8.84 -5.19
C SER A 191 -18.92 7.46 -5.30
N VAL A 192 -19.38 6.59 -6.22
CA VAL A 192 -18.81 5.25 -6.45
C VAL A 192 -17.88 5.23 -7.66
N GLY A 193 -18.28 5.88 -8.76
CA GLY A 193 -17.52 5.89 -10.02
C GLY A 193 -16.14 6.51 -9.86
N VAL A 194 -16.05 7.77 -9.41
CA VAL A 194 -14.76 8.45 -9.19
C VAL A 194 -13.92 7.72 -8.14
N SER A 195 -14.51 7.22 -7.05
CA SER A 195 -13.80 6.48 -6.01
C SER A 195 -13.20 5.15 -6.52
N THR A 196 -13.93 4.42 -7.37
CA THR A 196 -13.45 3.20 -8.02
C THR A 196 -12.34 3.51 -9.04
N VAL A 197 -12.55 4.53 -9.89
CA VAL A 197 -11.53 4.97 -10.86
C VAL A 197 -10.28 5.49 -10.16
N LEU A 198 -10.41 6.11 -8.99
CA LEU A 198 -9.29 6.52 -8.15
C LEU A 198 -8.52 5.30 -7.61
N ALA A 199 -9.20 4.33 -6.99
CA ALA A 199 -8.55 3.13 -6.49
C ALA A 199 -7.78 2.38 -7.61
N LEU A 200 -8.43 2.15 -8.75
CA LEU A 200 -7.81 1.52 -9.93
C LEU A 200 -6.71 2.38 -10.56
N SER A 201 -6.81 3.71 -10.47
CA SER A 201 -5.75 4.64 -10.93
C SER A 201 -4.48 4.55 -10.09
N TYR A 202 -4.59 4.13 -8.82
CA TYR A 202 -3.50 4.16 -7.84
C TYR A 202 -2.96 2.78 -7.44
N VAL A 203 -3.70 1.69 -7.67
CA VAL A 203 -3.28 0.33 -7.27
C VAL A 203 -1.89 -0.09 -7.81
N HIS A 204 -1.50 0.41 -8.99
CA HIS A 204 -0.16 0.20 -9.57
C HIS A 204 0.84 1.35 -9.31
N SER A 205 0.38 2.47 -8.73
CA SER A 205 1.24 3.58 -8.30
C SER A 205 1.59 3.52 -6.81
N TYR A 206 0.92 2.64 -6.05
CA TYR A 206 1.34 2.23 -4.72
C TYR A 206 2.67 1.48 -4.87
N ARG A 207 3.70 1.89 -4.14
CA ARG A 207 4.94 1.12 -4.00
C ARG A 207 4.80 0.29 -2.72
N PRO A 208 4.55 -1.03 -2.78
CA PRO A 208 4.35 -1.83 -1.58
C PRO A 208 5.59 -1.81 -0.69
N ASP A 209 6.77 -1.80 -1.31
CA ASP A 209 8.08 -1.73 -0.65
C ASP A 209 8.25 -0.43 0.16
N LEU A 210 7.59 0.66 -0.23
CA LEU A 210 7.66 1.98 0.43
C LEU A 210 6.41 2.28 1.27
N LEU A 211 5.40 1.40 1.28
CA LEU A 211 4.05 1.60 1.81
C LEU A 211 3.38 2.94 1.39
N ASN A 212 3.77 3.53 0.26
CA ASN A 212 3.47 4.94 -0.06
C ASN A 212 3.30 5.21 -1.57
N PHE A 213 2.88 6.44 -1.89
CA PHE A 213 2.66 6.95 -3.25
C PHE A 213 3.50 8.21 -3.51
N PRO A 214 4.28 8.31 -4.60
CA PRO A 214 4.88 9.57 -5.02
C PRO A 214 3.81 10.51 -5.62
N VAL A 215 3.54 11.66 -4.97
CA VAL A 215 2.37 12.52 -5.28
C VAL A 215 2.67 14.03 -5.27
N GLU A 216 2.56 14.64 -6.44
CA GLU A 216 2.55 16.10 -6.69
C GLU A 216 1.08 16.60 -6.78
N VAL A 217 0.50 17.14 -5.70
CA VAL A 217 -0.94 17.53 -5.70
C VAL A 217 -1.20 18.78 -6.56
N ARG A 218 -2.45 18.92 -7.04
CA ARG A 218 -2.86 20.08 -7.88
C ARG A 218 -4.17 20.71 -7.40
N PRO A 219 -4.14 21.43 -6.24
CA PRO A 219 -5.29 22.14 -5.72
C PRO A 219 -5.69 23.32 -6.60
N TRP A 220 -6.96 23.72 -6.54
CA TRP A 220 -7.45 24.82 -7.36
C TRP A 220 -6.93 26.17 -6.87
N PHE A 221 -6.70 27.09 -7.81
CA PHE A 221 -6.28 28.48 -7.60
C PHE A 221 -4.87 28.69 -6.97
N ILE A 222 -4.16 27.63 -6.60
CA ILE A 222 -2.74 27.70 -6.20
C ILE A 222 -1.86 28.05 -7.41
N LYS A 223 -0.83 28.87 -7.19
CA LYS A 223 0.09 29.38 -8.24
C LYS A 223 1.52 28.84 -8.15
N ARG A 224 1.87 28.20 -7.03
CA ARG A 224 3.17 27.54 -6.80
C ARG A 224 3.03 26.02 -7.00
N GLN A 225 4.15 25.31 -6.97
CA GLN A 225 4.15 23.85 -7.00
C GLN A 225 3.66 23.30 -5.66
N ALA A 226 2.56 22.56 -5.67
CA ALA A 226 1.93 22.00 -4.48
C ALA A 226 2.34 20.53 -4.30
N CYS A 227 3.57 20.29 -3.85
CA CYS A 227 4.00 18.94 -3.49
C CYS A 227 3.52 18.58 -2.09
N ALA A 228 2.79 17.46 -1.94
CA ALA A 228 2.45 16.91 -0.62
C ALA A 228 3.68 16.25 0.04
N PHE A 229 4.49 15.59 -0.79
CA PHE A 229 5.81 15.06 -0.45
C PHE A 229 6.87 15.72 -1.34
N ALA A 230 7.96 16.22 -0.74
CA ALA A 230 9.16 16.63 -1.46
C ALA A 230 10.35 15.75 -1.08
N GLU A 231 11.10 15.28 -2.07
CA GLU A 231 12.34 14.55 -1.84
C GLU A 231 13.53 15.36 -2.38
N LEU A 232 14.57 15.43 -1.55
CA LEU A 232 15.85 16.02 -1.88
C LEU A 232 16.90 14.92 -1.75
N SER A 233 17.72 14.70 -2.77
CA SER A 233 18.67 13.59 -2.75
C SER A 233 19.99 13.99 -3.42
N CYS A 234 21.10 13.68 -2.74
CA CYS A 234 22.44 13.86 -3.30
C CYS A 234 22.90 12.66 -4.15
N HIS A 235 22.06 11.62 -4.26
CA HIS A 235 22.33 10.40 -4.99
C HIS A 235 22.59 10.68 -6.50
N PRO A 236 23.56 10.00 -7.16
CA PRO A 236 23.89 10.24 -8.57
C PRO A 236 22.72 10.12 -9.57
N ASN A 237 21.66 9.38 -9.22
CA ASN A 237 20.48 9.17 -10.06
C ASN A 237 19.32 10.16 -9.78
N ALA A 238 19.46 11.08 -8.82
CA ALA A 238 18.38 11.98 -8.41
C ALA A 238 18.07 13.06 -9.46
N VAL A 239 16.81 13.51 -9.53
CA VAL A 239 16.37 14.59 -10.43
C VAL A 239 15.28 15.44 -9.73
N PRO A 240 15.57 16.70 -9.34
CA PRO A 240 16.89 17.33 -9.30
C PRO A 240 17.82 16.62 -8.30
N ARG A 241 19.13 16.62 -8.61
CA ARG A 241 20.18 16.14 -7.71
C ARG A 241 20.78 17.31 -6.93
N LEU A 242 21.04 17.08 -5.64
CA LEU A 242 21.94 17.93 -4.84
C LEU A 242 23.39 17.42 -4.92
N GLU A 243 24.37 18.30 -4.76
CA GLU A 243 25.77 17.92 -4.65
C GLU A 243 26.13 17.44 -3.24
N HIS A 244 25.77 18.22 -2.21
CA HIS A 244 26.22 18.01 -0.82
C HIS A 244 25.11 18.04 0.22
N GLY A 245 24.06 18.84 0.00
CA GLY A 245 22.96 19.05 0.94
C GLY A 245 23.04 20.38 1.70
N ARG A 246 23.70 21.39 1.15
CA ARG A 246 23.88 22.70 1.80
C ARG A 246 22.59 23.51 1.92
N ALA A 247 22.64 24.53 2.77
CA ALA A 247 21.52 25.41 3.07
C ALA A 247 20.97 26.13 1.83
N ASP A 248 21.83 26.54 0.90
CA ASP A 248 21.46 27.21 -0.35
C ASP A 248 20.91 26.23 -1.40
N GLU A 249 21.49 25.02 -1.49
CA GLU A 249 20.98 23.93 -2.32
C GLU A 249 19.54 23.56 -1.95
N ILE A 250 19.27 23.36 -0.65
CA ILE A 250 17.95 22.95 -0.14
C ILE A 250 16.93 24.11 -0.24
N ASP A 251 17.32 25.35 0.06
CA ASP A 251 16.48 26.54 -0.12
C ASP A 251 16.03 26.69 -1.58
N SER A 252 16.93 26.44 -2.54
CA SER A 252 16.63 26.53 -3.98
C SER A 252 15.50 25.60 -4.44
N ILE A 253 15.29 24.47 -3.75
CA ILE A 253 14.17 23.56 -4.00
C ILE A 253 12.97 23.96 -3.14
N LEU A 254 13.10 23.96 -1.82
CA LEU A 254 11.97 24.13 -0.90
C LEU A 254 11.31 25.52 -1.01
N GLY A 255 12.07 26.56 -1.34
CA GLY A 255 11.55 27.92 -1.55
C GLY A 255 10.59 28.06 -2.75
N THR A 256 10.59 27.11 -3.70
CA THR A 256 9.68 27.07 -4.85
C THR A 256 8.29 26.53 -4.52
N LEU A 257 8.18 25.74 -3.45
CA LEU A 257 6.97 25.02 -3.08
C LEU A 257 5.92 25.94 -2.44
N ASP A 258 4.68 25.47 -2.38
CA ASP A 258 3.64 26.10 -1.56
C ASP A 258 3.74 25.64 -0.10
N ALA A 259 3.89 26.60 0.82
CA ALA A 259 4.06 26.34 2.25
C ALA A 259 2.89 25.55 2.87
N HIS A 260 1.67 25.69 2.34
CA HIS A 260 0.48 25.02 2.87
C HIS A 260 0.21 23.65 2.22
N ALA A 261 0.98 23.27 1.20
CA ALA A 261 0.85 21.98 0.52
C ALA A 261 1.81 20.91 1.09
N LEU A 262 3.01 21.30 1.53
CA LEU A 262 4.03 20.35 1.96
C LEU A 262 3.68 19.71 3.30
N ALA A 263 3.35 18.42 3.25
CA ALA A 263 3.00 17.61 4.41
C ALA A 263 4.18 16.72 4.88
N TYR A 264 5.14 16.42 4.01
CA TYR A 264 6.29 15.57 4.35
C TYR A 264 7.47 15.92 3.45
N PHE A 265 8.70 15.87 3.97
CA PHE A 265 9.89 15.88 3.11
C PHE A 265 11.00 14.95 3.60
N SER A 266 11.81 14.48 2.66
CA SER A 266 12.99 13.65 2.92
C SER A 266 14.27 14.27 2.35
N ILE A 267 15.39 14.09 3.05
CA ILE A 267 16.74 14.33 2.52
C ILE A 267 17.48 12.99 2.52
N ARG A 268 18.03 12.58 1.37
CA ARG A 268 18.69 11.27 1.17
C ARG A 268 20.12 11.41 0.63
N HIS A 269 21.02 10.53 1.07
CA HIS A 269 22.39 10.37 0.54
C HIS A 269 23.31 11.60 0.63
N CYS A 270 22.99 12.60 1.46
CA CYS A 270 23.69 13.89 1.48
C CYS A 270 24.84 13.93 2.50
N SER A 271 26.02 14.31 2.03
CA SER A 271 27.28 14.25 2.78
C SER A 271 27.51 15.41 3.74
N ALA A 272 26.79 16.52 3.58
CA ALA A 272 26.82 17.68 4.47
C ALA A 272 25.46 18.40 4.45
N VAL A 273 24.48 17.84 5.17
CA VAL A 273 23.15 18.44 5.36
C VAL A 273 23.28 19.66 6.30
N GLU A 274 22.92 20.83 5.80
CA GLU A 274 22.88 22.09 6.55
C GLU A 274 21.44 22.59 6.62
N MET A 275 20.74 22.34 7.72
CA MET A 275 19.32 22.69 7.82
C MET A 275 19.14 24.20 7.94
N GLN A 276 18.69 24.83 6.86
CA GLN A 276 18.40 26.26 6.77
C GLN A 276 17.11 26.71 7.50
N PRO A 277 17.09 27.91 8.10
CA PRO A 277 15.89 28.53 8.65
C PRO A 277 15.02 29.14 7.53
N LEU A 278 14.38 28.29 6.72
CA LEU A 278 13.43 28.68 5.67
C LEU A 278 12.27 29.49 6.28
N ALA A 279 12.34 30.81 6.11
CA ALA A 279 11.66 31.78 6.98
C ALA A 279 10.16 32.00 6.70
N SER A 280 9.42 30.95 6.32
CA SER A 280 7.96 30.95 6.33
C SER A 280 7.35 29.54 6.41
N SER A 281 7.69 28.82 7.49
CA SER A 281 6.76 27.95 8.24
C SER A 281 5.82 27.06 7.40
N PHE A 282 6.22 25.83 7.09
CA PHE A 282 5.33 24.82 6.49
C PHE A 282 4.31 24.34 7.55
N PRO A 283 3.06 24.87 7.61
CA PRO A 283 2.19 24.65 8.76
C PRO A 283 1.38 23.34 8.63
N ALA A 284 1.35 22.79 7.42
CA ALA A 284 0.78 21.48 7.08
C ALA A 284 1.81 20.34 7.25
N LEU A 285 3.07 20.63 7.57
CA LEU A 285 4.12 19.63 7.72
C LEU A 285 3.76 18.64 8.84
N ILE A 286 3.76 17.34 8.52
CA ILE A 286 3.44 16.21 9.39
C ILE A 286 4.73 15.51 9.85
N GLY A 287 5.77 15.48 9.03
CA GLY A 287 7.06 14.93 9.45
C GLY A 287 8.20 15.20 8.50
N VAL A 288 9.40 14.79 8.93
CA VAL A 288 10.66 14.95 8.19
C VAL A 288 11.49 13.68 8.32
N LYS A 289 12.16 13.26 7.23
CA LYS A 289 13.06 12.10 7.23
C LYS A 289 14.44 12.44 6.70
N LEU A 290 15.48 12.02 7.43
CA LEU A 290 16.86 12.02 6.95
C LEU A 290 17.29 10.57 6.75
N TYR A 291 17.80 10.23 5.57
CA TYR A 291 18.28 8.89 5.25
C TYR A 291 19.70 8.89 4.69
N ASN A 292 20.57 8.01 5.22
CA ASN A 292 21.94 7.80 4.73
C ASN A 292 22.71 9.12 4.53
N SER A 293 22.67 10.01 5.53
CA SER A 293 23.10 11.42 5.40
C SER A 293 23.84 11.91 6.64
N THR A 294 24.75 12.87 6.46
CA THR A 294 25.47 13.50 7.58
C THR A 294 24.91 14.90 7.84
N VAL A 295 24.41 15.18 9.04
CA VAL A 295 24.01 16.51 9.49
C VAL A 295 25.25 17.29 9.91
N ALA A 296 25.67 18.20 9.04
CA ALA A 296 26.80 19.10 9.25
C ALA A 296 26.40 20.31 10.13
N SER A 297 25.19 20.84 9.95
CA SER A 297 24.60 21.82 10.87
C SER A 297 23.08 21.77 10.88
N TRP A 298 22.47 22.03 12.04
CA TRP A 298 21.03 22.23 12.18
C TRP A 298 20.77 23.15 13.40
N PRO A 299 20.93 24.48 13.23
CA PRO A 299 20.85 25.45 14.32
C PRO A 299 19.41 25.65 14.81
N LEU A 300 19.27 26.17 16.03
CA LEU A 300 17.97 26.44 16.68
C LEU A 300 16.98 27.24 15.81
N ALA A 301 17.48 28.18 14.98
CA ALA A 301 16.65 28.97 14.07
C ALA A 301 15.94 28.12 12.99
N ALA A 302 16.53 26.98 12.62
CA ALA A 302 15.97 25.99 11.70
C ALA A 302 15.27 24.83 12.46
N GLY A 303 15.05 24.98 13.76
CA GLY A 303 14.41 23.97 14.59
C GLY A 303 12.90 23.87 14.41
N PHE A 304 12.38 22.70 14.80
CA PHE A 304 10.94 22.48 14.92
C PHE A 304 10.34 23.43 15.96
N ASP A 305 9.09 23.83 15.75
CA ASP A 305 8.47 24.91 16.53
C ASP A 305 6.94 24.84 16.38
N LYS A 306 6.21 24.84 17.49
CA LYS A 306 4.76 24.66 17.54
C LYS A 306 3.97 25.71 16.75
N ASP A 307 4.49 26.93 16.63
CA ASP A 307 3.78 28.07 16.03
C ASP A 307 4.07 28.12 14.50
N ARG A 308 5.25 27.64 14.08
CA ARG A 308 5.61 27.46 12.65
C ARG A 308 5.17 26.10 12.07
N HIS A 309 5.12 25.07 12.90
CA HIS A 309 4.95 23.67 12.52
C HIS A 309 3.91 22.94 13.41
N PRO A 310 2.68 23.47 13.57
CA PRO A 310 1.67 22.94 14.49
C PRO A 310 1.18 21.52 14.15
N SER A 311 1.48 21.04 12.94
CA SER A 311 1.04 19.74 12.45
C SER A 311 2.10 18.64 12.57
N VAL A 312 3.35 18.97 12.92
CA VAL A 312 4.47 18.00 12.92
C VAL A 312 4.29 16.97 14.02
N ARG A 313 4.53 15.71 13.65
CA ARG A 313 4.21 14.49 14.38
C ARG A 313 5.36 13.50 14.47
N PHE A 314 6.13 13.36 13.39
CA PHE A 314 7.26 12.43 13.36
C PHE A 314 8.56 13.03 12.82
N PHE A 315 9.68 12.55 13.34
CA PHE A 315 11.02 12.81 12.81
C PHE A 315 11.85 11.52 12.79
N PHE A 316 12.30 11.12 11.60
CA PHE A 316 13.05 9.88 11.40
C PHE A 316 14.48 10.18 10.89
N GLY A 317 15.50 9.78 11.66
CA GLY A 317 16.91 9.85 11.29
C GLY A 317 17.50 8.45 11.13
N VAL A 318 17.53 7.94 9.89
CA VAL A 318 17.87 6.55 9.56
C VAL A 318 19.21 6.50 8.80
N ARG A 319 20.23 5.84 9.35
CA ARG A 319 21.62 5.89 8.84
C ARG A 319 22.13 7.33 8.82
N VAL A 320 22.04 8.03 9.96
CA VAL A 320 22.34 9.47 10.07
C VAL A 320 23.49 9.72 11.03
N ASN A 321 24.50 10.45 10.55
CA ASN A 321 25.61 10.92 11.38
C ASN A 321 25.43 12.41 11.72
N PHE A 322 25.54 12.77 12.99
CA PHE A 322 25.59 14.16 13.45
C PHE A 322 27.05 14.56 13.65
N SER A 323 27.53 15.62 12.98
CA SER A 323 28.97 15.99 13.04
C SER A 323 29.51 16.36 14.42
N SER A 324 28.62 16.59 15.40
CA SER A 324 28.93 16.86 16.81
C SER A 324 28.89 15.62 17.72
N ASN A 325 28.52 14.44 17.19
CA ASN A 325 28.21 13.21 17.96
C ASN A 325 27.14 13.41 19.08
N THR A 326 26.24 14.39 18.91
CA THR A 326 25.10 14.66 19.81
C THR A 326 23.92 15.23 19.03
N LEU A 327 22.75 15.36 19.66
CA LEU A 327 21.57 15.95 19.04
C LEU A 327 21.81 17.43 18.68
N PRO A 328 21.38 17.89 17.49
CA PRO A 328 21.52 19.29 17.09
C PRO A 328 20.46 20.20 17.73
N ASP A 329 20.81 21.47 17.93
CA ASP A 329 19.95 22.53 18.49
C ASP A 329 18.54 22.60 17.89
N GLY A 330 18.40 22.33 16.58
CA GLY A 330 17.11 22.33 15.90
C GLY A 330 16.12 21.25 16.37
N LEU A 331 16.61 20.19 17.01
CA LEU A 331 15.79 19.19 17.70
C LEU A 331 15.58 19.52 19.20
N MET A 332 16.16 20.61 19.71
CA MET A 332 16.10 21.02 21.13
C MET A 332 15.40 22.38 21.31
N SER A 333 14.37 22.62 20.49
CA SER A 333 13.65 23.90 20.46
C SER A 333 12.84 24.17 21.73
N PRO A 334 12.99 25.32 22.41
CA PRO A 334 12.16 25.70 23.57
C PRO A 334 10.66 25.87 23.26
N ASN A 335 10.26 25.89 21.98
CA ASN A 335 8.87 25.90 21.52
C ASN A 335 8.55 24.63 20.73
N PHE A 336 9.12 23.47 21.07
CA PHE A 336 8.94 22.21 20.36
C PHE A 336 7.45 21.88 20.06
N PRO A 337 7.11 21.28 18.90
CA PRO A 337 5.72 20.93 18.59
C PRO A 337 5.18 19.88 19.58
N PRO A 338 4.05 20.14 20.28
CA PRO A 338 3.52 19.20 21.27
C PRO A 338 2.87 17.95 20.67
N LEU A 339 2.82 17.86 19.33
CA LEU A 339 2.36 16.69 18.59
C LEU A 339 3.51 15.87 17.99
N LEU A 340 4.75 16.36 18.04
CA LEU A 340 5.95 15.63 17.60
C LEU A 340 6.31 14.59 18.66
N VAL A 341 5.59 13.47 18.62
CA VAL A 341 5.63 12.40 19.62
C VAL A 341 6.24 11.10 19.10
N ASP A 342 6.77 11.10 17.88
CA ASP A 342 7.28 9.92 17.19
C ASP A 342 8.68 10.22 16.63
N ILE A 343 9.71 9.75 17.33
CA ILE A 343 11.11 10.11 17.03
C ILE A 343 11.93 8.83 16.88
N GLU A 344 12.37 8.54 15.67
CA GLU A 344 13.12 7.33 15.35
C GLU A 344 14.54 7.66 14.92
N LEU A 345 15.53 7.27 15.72
CA LEU A 345 16.96 7.44 15.44
C LEU A 345 17.57 6.04 15.29
N VAL A 346 17.89 5.65 14.06
CA VAL A 346 18.17 4.26 13.68
C VAL A 346 19.49 4.23 12.89
N TYR A 347 20.50 3.50 13.36
CA TYR A 347 21.89 3.60 12.87
C TYR A 347 22.42 5.03 12.91
N THR A 348 22.79 5.50 14.11
CA THR A 348 23.35 6.84 14.31
C THR A 348 24.62 6.80 15.15
N ASN A 349 25.46 7.83 15.02
CA ASN A 349 26.69 8.00 15.82
C ASN A 349 26.43 8.58 17.23
N LEU A 350 25.20 8.50 17.75
CA LEU A 350 24.84 8.98 19.08
C LEU A 350 25.16 7.93 20.15
N ALA A 351 25.83 8.36 21.23
CA ALA A 351 26.17 7.53 22.39
C ALA A 351 25.47 8.00 23.70
N TRP A 352 24.85 9.19 23.68
CA TRP A 352 24.19 9.82 24.82
C TRP A 352 23.09 10.77 24.33
N LEU A 353 22.20 11.20 25.24
CA LEU A 353 21.18 12.22 25.01
C LEU A 353 21.36 13.36 26.04
N PRO A 354 21.04 14.62 25.69
CA PRO A 354 21.11 15.75 26.64
C PRO A 354 20.26 15.54 27.89
N ASP A 355 20.82 15.90 29.06
CA ASP A 355 20.16 15.74 30.37
C ASP A 355 18.89 16.57 30.53
N ASP A 356 18.71 17.62 29.72
CA ASP A 356 17.60 18.58 29.73
C ASP A 356 16.64 18.42 28.53
N LEU A 357 16.73 17.32 27.78
CA LEU A 357 15.83 17.03 26.65
C LEU A 357 14.35 16.94 27.08
N ASP A 358 14.08 16.63 28.36
CA ASP A 358 12.75 16.67 28.99
C ASP A 358 12.15 18.08 29.12
N ALA A 359 12.95 19.14 28.98
CA ALA A 359 12.46 20.51 28.96
C ALA A 359 11.90 20.94 27.59
N CYS A 360 12.11 20.15 26.52
CA CYS A 360 11.63 20.45 25.17
C CYS A 360 10.83 19.33 24.51
N TRP A 361 11.26 18.06 24.60
CA TRP A 361 10.50 16.94 24.03
C TRP A 361 9.27 16.63 24.90
N PRO A 362 8.11 16.31 24.30
CA PRO A 362 6.92 15.95 25.05
C PRO A 362 7.12 14.62 25.82
N PRO A 363 6.38 14.38 26.92
CA PRO A 363 6.38 13.08 27.58
C PRO A 363 5.53 12.06 26.80
N GLY A 364 5.77 10.76 27.01
CA GLY A 364 4.94 9.70 26.42
C GLY A 364 5.19 9.40 24.94
N ILE A 365 6.34 9.81 24.40
CA ILE A 365 6.71 9.58 22.99
C ILE A 365 6.92 8.11 22.63
N THR A 366 6.78 7.81 21.34
CA THR A 366 7.50 6.71 20.68
C THR A 366 8.93 7.18 20.43
N LEU A 367 9.90 6.46 20.96
CA LEU A 367 11.33 6.78 20.83
C LEU A 367 12.11 5.55 20.39
N PHE A 368 12.70 5.59 19.20
CA PHE A 368 13.69 4.59 18.78
C PHE A 368 15.09 5.19 18.87
N LEU A 369 16.00 4.46 19.51
CA LEU A 369 17.44 4.72 19.59
C LEU A 369 18.17 3.45 19.12
N GLU A 370 17.84 2.96 17.93
CA GLU A 370 18.21 1.62 17.46
C GLU A 370 19.58 1.63 16.75
N SER A 371 20.42 0.62 17.04
CA SER A 371 21.77 0.46 16.48
C SER A 371 22.62 1.75 16.59
N GLY A 372 22.56 2.41 17.74
CA GLY A 372 23.41 3.54 18.09
C GLY A 372 24.74 3.11 18.71
N LEU A 373 25.34 4.01 19.48
CA LEU A 373 26.56 3.78 20.25
C LEU A 373 26.31 3.78 21.77
N PHE A 374 25.07 3.52 22.19
CA PHE A 374 24.69 3.51 23.60
C PHE A 374 25.18 2.22 24.29
N ASP A 375 25.75 2.35 25.49
CA ASP A 375 26.16 1.25 26.38
C ASP A 375 25.37 1.19 27.70
N HIS A 376 24.61 2.25 27.99
CA HIS A 376 23.68 2.39 29.12
C HIS A 376 22.40 3.11 28.66
N VAL A 377 21.37 3.12 29.50
CA VAL A 377 20.12 3.87 29.26
C VAL A 377 20.35 5.35 29.63
N PRO A 378 20.20 6.32 28.71
CA PRO A 378 20.38 7.74 29.02
C PRO A 378 19.42 8.22 30.14
N PRO A 379 19.91 8.92 31.19
CA PRO A 379 19.09 9.31 32.35
C PRO A 379 17.83 10.12 32.03
N VAL A 380 17.85 10.92 30.95
CA VAL A 380 16.71 11.74 30.53
C VAL A 380 15.48 10.92 30.11
N ILE A 381 15.65 9.65 29.69
CA ILE A 381 14.54 8.79 29.28
C ILE A 381 13.57 8.52 30.45
N TYR A 382 14.08 8.39 31.68
CA TYR A 382 13.26 8.23 32.88
C TYR A 382 12.39 9.46 33.22
N LYS A 383 12.74 10.63 32.69
CA LYS A 383 11.93 11.84 32.78
C LYS A 383 10.93 11.95 31.63
N LEU A 384 11.34 11.61 30.41
CA LEU A 384 10.52 11.61 29.21
C LEU A 384 9.38 10.58 29.27
N GLN A 385 9.58 9.47 29.99
CA GLN A 385 8.58 8.40 30.16
C GLN A 385 7.93 7.98 28.83
N PRO A 386 8.73 7.54 27.82
CA PRO A 386 8.22 7.15 26.52
C PRO A 386 7.17 6.04 26.63
N PHE A 387 6.14 6.10 25.78
CA PHE A 387 5.13 5.06 25.64
C PHE A 387 5.72 3.80 24.97
N MET A 388 6.60 3.99 23.99
CA MET A 388 7.34 2.92 23.32
C MET A 388 8.82 3.29 23.26
N LEU A 389 9.70 2.39 23.70
CA LEU A 389 11.14 2.58 23.65
C LEU A 389 11.82 1.42 22.91
N VAL A 390 12.58 1.75 21.87
CA VAL A 390 13.43 0.80 21.13
C VAL A 390 14.90 1.10 21.39
N LEU A 391 15.61 0.12 21.95
CA LEU A 391 17.05 0.15 22.25
C LEU A 391 17.80 -0.96 21.50
N SER A 392 17.17 -1.66 20.55
CA SER A 392 17.77 -2.78 19.82
C SER A 392 19.15 -2.47 19.22
N GLY A 393 20.01 -3.48 19.11
CA GLY A 393 21.31 -3.35 18.43
C GLY A 393 22.39 -2.54 19.16
N ASN A 394 22.09 -2.00 20.34
CA ASN A 394 23.06 -1.28 21.18
C ASN A 394 23.90 -2.24 22.05
N ASN A 395 24.84 -1.68 22.81
CA ASN A 395 25.82 -2.44 23.59
C ASN A 395 25.45 -2.58 25.09
N LEU A 396 24.17 -2.49 25.44
CA LEU A 396 23.72 -2.63 26.84
C LEU A 396 23.86 -4.10 27.27
N SER A 397 24.65 -4.35 28.32
CA SER A 397 24.88 -5.69 28.88
C SER A 397 23.91 -6.07 30.01
N ALA A 398 23.15 -5.10 30.53
CA ALA A 398 22.14 -5.30 31.57
C ALA A 398 21.02 -4.25 31.43
N ILE A 399 19.83 -4.59 31.95
CA ILE A 399 18.67 -3.69 32.03
C ILE A 399 18.37 -3.40 33.50
N PRO A 400 18.26 -2.12 33.92
CA PRO A 400 17.90 -1.77 35.29
C PRO A 400 16.40 -2.03 35.57
N SER A 401 16.07 -2.33 36.81
CA SER A 401 14.69 -2.60 37.25
C SER A 401 13.75 -1.42 36.96
N GLU A 402 14.30 -0.22 37.09
CA GLU A 402 13.69 1.09 36.88
C GLU A 402 13.26 1.34 35.43
N LEU A 403 13.82 0.60 34.45
CA LEU A 403 13.34 0.64 33.07
C LEU A 403 12.09 -0.24 32.89
N LEU A 404 12.09 -1.45 33.45
CA LEU A 404 10.94 -2.36 33.39
C LEU A 404 9.75 -1.82 34.19
N MET A 405 10.02 -1.11 35.29
CA MET A 405 9.04 -0.45 36.16
C MET A 405 8.72 1.00 35.76
N MET A 406 9.15 1.45 34.57
CA MET A 406 8.96 2.82 34.12
C MET A 406 7.46 3.17 33.96
N PRO A 407 6.94 4.22 34.63
CA PRO A 407 5.57 4.68 34.43
C PRO A 407 5.31 5.08 32.97
N GLY A 408 4.17 4.68 32.42
CA GLY A 408 3.76 5.04 31.05
C GLY A 408 4.36 4.17 29.94
N LEU A 409 5.47 3.46 30.18
CA LEU A 409 6.08 2.57 29.20
C LEU A 409 5.18 1.35 28.94
N PHE A 410 4.73 1.21 27.69
CA PHE A 410 3.81 0.16 27.22
C PHE A 410 4.53 -0.88 26.35
N THR A 411 5.56 -0.47 25.60
CA THR A 411 6.37 -1.36 24.75
C THR A 411 7.87 -1.10 24.96
N LEU A 412 8.63 -2.16 25.25
CA LEU A 412 10.09 -2.14 25.34
C LEU A 412 10.69 -3.14 24.36
N VAL A 413 11.63 -2.66 23.55
CA VAL A 413 12.30 -3.45 22.50
C VAL A 413 13.81 -3.39 22.75
N ILE A 414 14.39 -4.53 23.12
CA ILE A 414 15.79 -4.71 23.56
C ILE A 414 16.47 -5.85 22.78
N ARG A 415 16.15 -5.95 21.48
CA ARG A 415 16.56 -7.03 20.57
C ARG A 415 18.03 -6.92 20.19
N HIS A 416 18.70 -8.05 19.89
CA HIS A 416 20.09 -8.07 19.42
C HIS A 416 21.04 -7.26 20.34
N MET A 417 21.04 -7.58 21.64
CA MET A 417 21.88 -6.91 22.66
C MET A 417 22.56 -7.93 23.59
N PRO A 418 23.75 -7.61 24.15
CA PRO A 418 24.56 -8.54 24.95
C PRO A 418 24.02 -8.81 26.38
N ILE A 419 22.70 -8.73 26.57
CA ILE A 419 22.01 -8.93 27.85
C ILE A 419 21.97 -10.43 28.19
N SER A 420 22.54 -10.84 29.33
CA SER A 420 22.53 -12.25 29.76
C SER A 420 21.44 -12.63 30.77
N ASN A 421 20.87 -11.65 31.47
CA ASN A 421 19.84 -11.85 32.51
C ASN A 421 18.96 -10.59 32.62
N LEU A 422 17.73 -10.75 33.11
CA LEU A 422 16.87 -9.66 33.58
C LEU A 422 16.95 -9.52 35.11
N PRO A 423 16.71 -8.32 35.68
CA PRO A 423 16.69 -8.12 37.13
C PRO A 423 15.50 -8.86 37.77
N ASN A 424 15.67 -9.32 39.01
CA ASN A 424 14.56 -9.81 39.85
C ASN A 424 14.23 -8.80 40.96
N ASP A 425 15.26 -8.20 41.57
CA ASP A 425 15.09 -7.11 42.55
C ASP A 425 14.41 -5.88 41.92
N GLY A 426 13.58 -5.21 42.70
CA GLY A 426 12.89 -3.97 42.30
C GLY A 426 11.65 -4.17 41.40
N ILE A 427 11.31 -5.40 41.02
CA ILE A 427 10.19 -5.69 40.11
C ILE A 427 8.89 -5.98 40.87
N ASP A 428 7.79 -5.33 40.46
CA ASP A 428 6.42 -5.59 40.90
C ASP A 428 5.49 -5.69 39.67
N THR A 429 5.10 -6.91 39.31
CA THR A 429 4.22 -7.15 38.15
C THR A 429 2.79 -6.64 38.34
N THR A 430 2.38 -6.27 39.56
CA THR A 430 1.06 -5.69 39.82
C THR A 430 0.97 -4.20 39.49
N THR A 431 2.11 -3.49 39.47
CA THR A 431 2.20 -2.08 39.07
C THR A 431 2.93 -1.85 37.74
N MET A 432 3.57 -2.89 37.17
CA MET A 432 4.24 -2.83 35.86
C MET A 432 3.29 -2.51 34.70
N GLY A 433 3.47 -1.32 34.11
CA GLY A 433 2.70 -0.84 32.95
C GLY A 433 3.12 -1.44 31.60
N LEU A 434 4.33 -2.00 31.50
CA LEU A 434 4.87 -2.62 30.29
C LEU A 434 3.96 -3.76 29.81
N VAL A 435 3.49 -3.71 28.56
CA VAL A 435 2.62 -4.72 27.93
C VAL A 435 3.33 -5.61 26.91
N TRP A 436 4.27 -5.05 26.15
CA TRP A 436 5.02 -5.75 25.10
C TRP A 436 6.52 -5.71 25.38
N LEU A 437 7.16 -6.88 25.47
CA LEU A 437 8.61 -7.02 25.69
C LEU A 437 9.22 -7.86 24.56
N TYR A 438 10.09 -7.23 23.76
CA TYR A 438 10.82 -7.88 22.68
C TYR A 438 12.31 -7.97 23.02
N MET A 439 12.86 -9.18 23.10
CA MET A 439 14.21 -9.46 23.58
C MET A 439 14.85 -10.67 22.85
N ASP A 440 14.47 -10.90 21.59
CA ASP A 440 15.11 -11.89 20.72
C ASP A 440 16.55 -11.49 20.35
N TYR A 441 17.35 -12.50 19.99
CA TYR A 441 18.80 -12.39 19.76
C TYR A 441 19.58 -11.80 20.97
N THR A 442 19.11 -12.06 22.19
CA THR A 442 19.84 -11.71 23.43
C THR A 442 20.50 -12.95 24.04
N ASN A 443 21.53 -12.74 24.85
CA ASN A 443 22.22 -13.81 25.58
C ASN A 443 21.43 -14.31 26.81
N ILE A 444 20.12 -14.04 26.91
CA ILE A 444 19.31 -14.37 28.09
C ILE A 444 19.32 -15.89 28.32
N THR A 445 19.87 -16.30 29.46
CA THR A 445 20.03 -17.74 29.78
C THR A 445 18.81 -18.33 30.48
N ALA A 446 18.10 -17.56 31.29
CA ALA A 446 16.92 -17.99 32.03
C ALA A 446 15.91 -16.85 32.24
N PHE A 447 14.62 -17.18 32.30
CA PHE A 447 13.54 -16.23 32.57
C PHE A 447 13.40 -15.97 34.10
N PRO A 448 13.33 -14.71 34.55
CA PRO A 448 13.25 -14.35 35.97
C PRO A 448 11.98 -14.87 36.63
N GLU A 449 11.95 -14.95 37.98
CA GLU A 449 10.83 -15.58 38.71
C GLU A 449 9.49 -14.86 38.50
N TRP A 450 9.52 -13.53 38.38
CA TRP A 450 8.34 -12.68 38.16
C TRP A 450 7.66 -12.88 36.80
N MET A 451 8.28 -13.59 35.85
CA MET A 451 7.57 -14.12 34.68
C MET A 451 6.74 -15.34 35.11
N ASP A 452 5.65 -15.04 35.83
CA ASP A 452 4.63 -15.99 36.26
C ASP A 452 3.48 -16.10 35.24
N GLY A 453 2.48 -16.93 35.55
CA GLY A 453 1.30 -17.09 34.68
C GLY A 453 0.42 -15.84 34.61
N VAL A 454 0.31 -15.05 35.69
CA VAL A 454 -0.54 -13.84 35.73
C VAL A 454 0.07 -12.74 34.87
N PHE A 455 1.40 -12.64 34.85
CA PHE A 455 2.14 -11.78 33.94
C PHE A 455 1.90 -12.21 32.48
N LEU A 456 2.23 -13.47 32.12
CA LEU A 456 2.18 -13.92 30.73
C LEU A 456 0.75 -14.05 30.16
N GLU A 457 -0.29 -14.24 30.98
CA GLU A 457 -1.69 -14.19 30.53
C GLU A 457 -2.11 -12.80 30.00
N GLN A 458 -1.41 -11.74 30.38
CA GLN A 458 -1.78 -10.35 30.07
C GLN A 458 -0.71 -9.57 29.29
N ARG A 459 0.38 -10.22 28.86
CA ARG A 459 1.60 -9.57 28.38
C ARG A 459 2.20 -10.35 27.22
N PHE A 460 2.65 -9.65 26.18
CA PHE A 460 3.33 -10.28 25.05
C PHE A 460 4.84 -10.24 25.29
N VAL A 461 5.48 -11.41 25.28
CA VAL A 461 6.93 -11.55 25.46
C VAL A 461 7.49 -12.37 24.31
N LEU A 462 8.44 -11.80 23.56
CA LEU A 462 9.10 -12.43 22.43
C LEU A 462 10.60 -12.49 22.69
N ALA A 463 11.17 -13.69 22.69
CA ALA A 463 12.53 -13.95 23.16
C ALA A 463 13.28 -15.01 22.32
N GLY A 464 12.83 -15.27 21.10
CA GLY A 464 13.46 -16.22 20.16
C GLY A 464 14.96 -15.99 19.94
N ALA A 465 15.68 -17.04 19.53
CA ALA A 465 17.15 -17.00 19.39
C ALA A 465 17.91 -16.52 20.65
N SER A 466 17.38 -16.82 21.84
CA SER A 466 18.09 -16.72 23.12
C SER A 466 18.31 -18.11 23.74
N PRO A 467 19.39 -18.35 24.51
CA PRO A 467 19.64 -19.64 25.17
C PRO A 467 18.53 -20.10 26.14
N ALA A 468 17.69 -19.19 26.63
CA ALA A 468 16.49 -19.53 27.39
C ALA A 468 15.39 -20.13 26.48
N CYS A 469 15.15 -19.53 25.31
CA CYS A 469 14.19 -20.04 24.34
C CYS A 469 14.66 -21.31 23.64
N GLU A 470 15.95 -21.46 23.33
CA GLU A 470 16.51 -22.71 22.80
C GLU A 470 16.16 -23.92 23.70
N ARG A 471 16.26 -23.73 25.02
CA ARG A 471 15.89 -24.77 26.00
C ARG A 471 14.37 -24.99 26.11
N LEU A 472 13.55 -23.93 26.07
CA LEU A 472 12.09 -24.10 26.01
C LEU A 472 11.63 -24.87 24.75
N LEU A 473 12.30 -24.69 23.62
CA LEU A 473 12.00 -25.39 22.37
C LEU A 473 12.51 -26.84 22.36
N ALA A 474 13.63 -27.13 23.01
CA ALA A 474 14.23 -28.46 23.07
C ALA A 474 13.61 -29.36 24.15
N ASP A 475 13.48 -28.85 25.38
CA ASP A 475 13.06 -29.59 26.57
C ASP A 475 11.56 -29.39 26.92
N GLY A 476 10.93 -28.36 26.35
CA GLY A 476 9.58 -27.90 26.72
C GLY A 476 9.58 -26.95 27.92
N ALA A 477 8.39 -26.48 28.31
CA ALA A 477 8.24 -25.68 29.52
C ALA A 477 8.41 -26.55 30.79
N PRO A 478 9.22 -26.12 31.78
CA PRO A 478 9.41 -26.85 33.03
C PRO A 478 8.08 -27.13 33.77
N ALA A 479 7.97 -28.31 34.38
CA ALA A 479 6.74 -28.76 35.04
C ALA A 479 6.33 -27.90 36.25
N ASP A 480 7.27 -27.17 36.83
CA ASP A 480 7.11 -26.17 37.89
C ASP A 480 6.76 -24.76 37.36
N ARG A 481 7.01 -24.49 36.07
CA ARG A 481 6.72 -23.20 35.40
C ARG A 481 6.07 -23.39 34.01
N PRO A 482 4.94 -24.12 33.90
CA PRO A 482 4.35 -24.48 32.60
C PRO A 482 3.87 -23.29 31.77
N TRP A 483 3.58 -22.16 32.40
CA TRP A 483 3.19 -20.90 31.74
C TRP A 483 4.29 -20.30 30.85
N LEU A 484 5.56 -20.69 31.00
CA LEU A 484 6.64 -20.24 30.12
C LEU A 484 6.42 -20.63 28.65
N ALA A 485 5.55 -21.61 28.36
CA ALA A 485 5.11 -21.94 27.01
C ALA A 485 4.33 -20.81 26.30
N ALA A 486 3.94 -19.74 27.01
CA ALA A 486 3.32 -18.54 26.44
C ALA A 486 4.34 -17.49 25.93
N ILE A 487 5.64 -17.69 26.18
CA ILE A 487 6.71 -16.83 25.63
C ILE A 487 6.93 -17.22 24.16
N ASP A 488 6.94 -16.23 23.27
CA ASP A 488 7.19 -16.47 21.86
C ASP A 488 8.69 -16.68 21.61
N CYS A 489 9.04 -17.96 21.44
CA CYS A 489 10.37 -18.41 21.05
C CYS A 489 10.50 -18.73 19.56
N VAL A 490 9.40 -18.70 18.79
CA VAL A 490 9.32 -19.25 17.42
C VAL A 490 9.26 -18.13 16.38
N SER A 491 8.50 -17.06 16.62
CA SER A 491 8.52 -15.86 15.77
C SER A 491 9.72 -14.97 16.12
N PHE A 492 10.94 -15.50 15.97
CA PHE A 492 12.12 -14.64 15.84
C PHE A 492 11.92 -13.68 14.65
N GLY A 493 12.46 -12.46 14.76
CA GLY A 493 12.04 -11.33 13.91
C GLY A 493 12.02 -11.63 12.43
N ALA A 494 10.88 -11.34 11.78
CA ALA A 494 10.63 -11.58 10.37
C ALA A 494 11.75 -10.99 9.49
N ASP A 495 12.63 -11.88 9.02
CA ASP A 495 13.82 -11.65 8.19
C ASP A 495 14.79 -10.53 8.63
N SER A 496 14.64 -9.98 9.85
CA SER A 496 15.31 -8.75 10.28
C SER A 496 15.77 -8.74 11.76
N THR A 497 17.04 -8.37 11.95
CA THR A 497 17.64 -8.07 13.27
C THR A 497 17.25 -6.69 13.81
N THR A 498 16.60 -5.84 13.01
CA THR A 498 16.12 -4.50 13.41
C THR A 498 14.61 -4.48 13.58
N TYR A 499 14.12 -3.61 14.46
CA TYR A 499 12.70 -3.38 14.71
C TYR A 499 12.15 -2.29 13.77
N TYR A 500 12.95 -1.26 13.48
CA TYR A 500 12.72 -0.39 12.33
C TYR A 500 12.84 -1.20 11.02
N PRO A 501 11.87 -1.10 10.08
CA PRO A 501 11.89 -1.86 8.83
C PRO A 501 12.83 -1.22 7.81
N LEU A 502 14.15 -1.39 7.98
CA LEU A 502 15.19 -0.83 7.10
C LEU A 502 15.01 -1.13 5.61
N GLU A 503 14.43 -2.27 5.29
CA GLU A 503 14.09 -2.69 3.92
C GLU A 503 13.16 -1.70 3.19
N VAL A 504 12.32 -0.97 3.93
CA VAL A 504 11.42 0.07 3.40
C VAL A 504 12.20 1.31 2.94
N ASP A 505 13.46 1.49 3.35
CA ASP A 505 14.35 2.52 2.80
C ASP A 505 15.31 2.01 1.71
N ALA A 506 15.39 0.69 1.49
CA ALA A 506 16.25 0.11 0.46
C ALA A 506 15.59 0.22 -0.92
N ARG A 507 16.17 1.04 -1.82
CA ARG A 507 15.61 1.30 -3.14
C ARG A 507 16.45 0.69 -4.27
N ALA A 508 15.78 -0.04 -5.17
CA ALA A 508 16.40 -0.64 -6.35
C ALA A 508 16.97 0.39 -7.36
N ASP A 509 16.55 1.66 -7.25
CA ASP A 509 17.05 2.82 -7.99
C ASP A 509 18.21 3.57 -7.30
N GLU A 510 18.54 3.20 -6.05
CA GLU A 510 19.66 3.72 -5.25
C GLU A 510 20.78 2.70 -4.98
N ASP A 511 20.61 1.44 -5.38
CA ASP A 511 21.71 0.45 -5.47
C ASP A 511 22.62 0.82 -6.67
N ASP A 512 23.93 1.04 -6.44
CA ASP A 512 24.94 1.11 -7.53
C ASP A 512 24.93 -0.15 -8.41
N ALA A 513 24.50 -1.27 -7.83
CA ALA A 513 24.09 -2.46 -8.55
C ALA A 513 22.67 -2.30 -9.13
N TRP A 514 22.48 -1.39 -10.10
CA TRP A 514 21.27 -1.41 -10.93
C TRP A 514 21.27 -2.70 -11.78
N LYS A 515 20.64 -3.73 -11.22
CA LYS A 515 20.57 -5.06 -11.82
C LYS A 515 19.70 -4.96 -13.08
N PHE A 516 20.32 -5.13 -14.25
CA PHE A 516 19.64 -5.25 -15.54
C PHE A 516 18.87 -6.59 -15.62
N VAL A 517 17.80 -6.72 -14.85
CA VAL A 517 17.01 -7.95 -14.72
C VAL A 517 15.96 -8.04 -15.83
N PHE A 518 15.88 -9.19 -16.48
CA PHE A 518 14.75 -9.54 -17.33
C PHE A 518 13.67 -10.17 -16.45
N THR A 519 12.81 -9.34 -15.86
CA THR A 519 11.75 -9.81 -14.96
C THR A 519 10.65 -10.55 -15.70
N VAL A 520 10.18 -11.66 -15.15
CA VAL A 520 9.04 -12.44 -15.66
C VAL A 520 8.09 -12.80 -14.52
N ASN A 521 6.78 -12.87 -14.79
CA ASN A 521 5.77 -13.28 -13.80
C ASN A 521 4.71 -14.26 -14.34
N GLY A 522 4.82 -14.68 -15.61
CA GLY A 522 3.96 -15.71 -16.21
C GLY A 522 2.64 -15.16 -16.73
N CYS A 523 1.69 -16.03 -17.09
CA CYS A 523 0.43 -15.62 -17.71
C CYS A 523 -0.61 -15.06 -16.71
N GLY A 524 -0.21 -14.08 -15.90
CA GLY A 524 -1.06 -13.39 -14.93
C GLY A 524 -1.70 -12.12 -15.48
N THR A 525 -2.98 -11.90 -15.15
CA THR A 525 -3.53 -10.54 -15.11
C THR A 525 -4.20 -10.33 -13.75
N ALA A 526 -3.88 -9.23 -13.08
CA ALA A 526 -4.31 -8.97 -11.70
C ALA A 526 -5.84 -8.81 -11.51
N ALA A 527 -6.62 -8.83 -12.60
CA ALA A 527 -8.06 -8.61 -12.60
C ALA A 527 -8.91 -9.84 -12.93
N LEU A 528 -8.39 -10.83 -13.66
CA LEU A 528 -9.16 -11.99 -14.15
C LEU A 528 -8.31 -13.28 -14.21
N PRO A 529 -8.66 -14.33 -13.44
CA PRO A 529 -8.01 -15.63 -13.54
C PRO A 529 -8.61 -16.41 -14.73
N ILE A 530 -7.88 -16.46 -15.85
CA ILE A 530 -8.26 -17.26 -17.02
C ILE A 530 -7.73 -18.67 -16.82
N SER A 531 -8.62 -19.63 -16.53
CA SER A 531 -8.26 -21.06 -16.48
C SER A 531 -8.04 -21.56 -17.91
N THR A 532 -6.78 -21.83 -18.29
CA THR A 532 -6.42 -22.36 -19.61
C THR A 532 -6.28 -23.88 -19.56
N THR A 533 -6.59 -24.56 -20.67
CA THR A 533 -6.28 -26.00 -20.87
C THR A 533 -4.89 -26.21 -21.48
N THR A 534 -4.31 -25.16 -22.07
CA THR A 534 -2.97 -25.13 -22.65
C THR A 534 -2.06 -24.24 -21.79
N ASP A 535 -0.85 -24.70 -21.51
CA ASP A 535 0.15 -23.87 -20.84
C ASP A 535 0.85 -22.91 -21.82
N PHE A 536 0.66 -21.61 -21.56
CA PHE A 536 1.27 -20.51 -22.29
C PHE A 536 2.40 -19.82 -21.52
N THR A 537 2.79 -20.32 -20.34
CA THR A 537 3.71 -19.64 -19.40
C THR A 537 5.02 -19.20 -20.06
N ASP A 538 5.60 -20.04 -20.92
CA ASP A 538 6.77 -19.68 -21.75
C ASP A 538 6.54 -18.41 -22.59
N CYS A 539 5.40 -18.31 -23.26
CA CYS A 539 5.06 -17.20 -24.15
C CYS A 539 4.86 -15.90 -23.37
N CYS A 540 4.31 -15.98 -22.17
CA CYS A 540 4.17 -14.83 -21.25
C CYS A 540 5.53 -14.41 -20.68
N ASN A 541 6.35 -15.34 -20.19
CA ASN A 541 7.72 -15.03 -19.74
C ASN A 541 8.58 -14.39 -20.86
N TRP A 542 8.42 -14.83 -22.11
CA TRP A 542 9.08 -14.22 -23.29
C TRP A 542 8.47 -12.88 -23.74
N HIS A 543 7.30 -12.52 -23.23
CA HIS A 543 6.67 -11.21 -23.42
C HIS A 543 7.09 -10.25 -22.30
N ASP A 544 7.10 -10.69 -21.04
CA ASP A 544 7.52 -9.92 -19.87
C ASP A 544 9.00 -9.52 -19.95
N SER A 545 9.87 -10.45 -20.36
CA SER A 545 11.29 -10.17 -20.59
C SER A 545 11.53 -9.25 -21.79
N CYS A 546 10.67 -9.32 -22.81
CA CYS A 546 10.67 -8.38 -23.93
C CYS A 546 10.22 -6.97 -23.50
N TYR A 547 9.21 -6.86 -22.63
CA TYR A 547 8.84 -5.61 -21.95
C TYR A 547 9.94 -5.11 -21.01
N SER A 548 10.70 -6.00 -20.39
CA SER A 548 11.88 -5.72 -19.54
C SER A 548 13.16 -5.43 -20.35
N THR A 549 13.07 -5.30 -21.67
CA THR A 549 14.19 -4.91 -22.54
C THR A 549 14.08 -3.44 -22.91
N CYS A 550 14.97 -2.59 -22.40
CA CYS A 550 14.90 -1.13 -22.64
C CYS A 550 14.87 -0.78 -24.14
N GLY A 551 14.01 0.17 -24.51
CA GLY A 551 13.87 0.64 -25.90
C GLY A 551 13.13 -0.35 -26.82
N MET A 552 12.72 -1.52 -26.32
CA MET A 552 11.97 -2.49 -27.09
C MET A 552 10.56 -2.00 -27.35
N LYS A 553 10.19 -1.82 -28.62
CA LYS A 553 8.85 -1.34 -29.01
C LYS A 553 7.77 -2.34 -28.56
N LYS A 554 6.78 -1.89 -27.77
CA LYS A 554 5.63 -2.69 -27.27
C LYS A 554 5.09 -3.67 -28.33
N SER A 555 4.80 -3.18 -29.53
CA SER A 555 4.22 -3.96 -30.64
C SER A 555 5.11 -5.08 -31.20
N LYS A 556 6.43 -5.06 -30.94
CA LYS A 556 7.34 -6.17 -31.26
C LYS A 556 7.18 -7.33 -30.27
N CYS A 557 6.97 -7.04 -28.99
CA CYS A 557 6.69 -8.04 -27.96
C CYS A 557 5.30 -8.65 -28.12
N GLU A 558 4.29 -7.84 -28.45
CA GLU A 558 2.93 -8.33 -28.69
C GLU A 558 2.86 -9.28 -29.89
N LYS A 559 3.53 -8.94 -31.01
CA LYS A 559 3.65 -9.84 -32.16
C LYS A 559 4.38 -11.15 -31.81
N ARG A 560 5.34 -11.13 -30.87
CA ARG A 560 6.04 -12.34 -30.37
C ARG A 560 5.12 -13.23 -29.52
N LEU A 561 4.38 -12.64 -28.58
CA LEU A 561 3.37 -13.33 -27.76
C LEU A 561 2.31 -14.00 -28.64
N ASP A 562 1.72 -13.22 -29.54
CA ASP A 562 0.66 -13.63 -30.47
C ASP A 562 1.10 -14.72 -31.46
N LYS A 563 2.39 -14.71 -31.88
CA LYS A 563 3.00 -15.81 -32.65
C LYS A 563 3.20 -17.06 -31.78
N CYS A 564 3.84 -16.93 -30.62
CA CYS A 564 4.17 -18.04 -29.72
C CYS A 564 2.91 -18.83 -29.28
N MET A 565 1.83 -18.11 -28.94
CA MET A 565 0.57 -18.75 -28.53
C MET A 565 -0.10 -19.52 -29.68
N ARG A 566 -0.08 -18.99 -30.91
CA ARG A 566 -0.55 -19.75 -32.10
C ARG A 566 0.28 -20.99 -32.35
N GLU A 567 1.60 -20.90 -32.23
CA GLU A 567 2.50 -22.05 -32.42
C GLU A 567 2.25 -23.14 -31.38
N LYS A 568 2.01 -22.78 -30.10
CA LYS A 568 1.56 -23.71 -29.06
C LYS A 568 0.21 -24.36 -29.39
N CYS A 569 -0.78 -23.63 -29.90
CA CYS A 569 -2.08 -24.20 -30.28
C CYS A 569 -2.00 -25.10 -31.51
N ALA A 570 -1.14 -24.80 -32.49
CA ALA A 570 -0.96 -25.60 -33.70
C ALA A 570 -0.41 -27.02 -33.44
N LEU A 571 0.16 -27.27 -32.26
CA LEU A 571 0.61 -28.59 -31.81
C LEU A 571 -0.53 -29.48 -31.29
N ILE A 572 -1.74 -28.93 -31.08
CA ILE A 572 -2.89 -29.66 -30.54
C ILE A 572 -3.58 -30.42 -31.68
N THR A 573 -3.63 -31.75 -31.56
CA THR A 573 -4.23 -32.65 -32.56
C THR A 573 -5.74 -32.82 -32.43
N ASP A 574 -6.30 -32.50 -31.27
CA ASP A 574 -7.75 -32.52 -31.01
C ASP A 574 -8.38 -31.18 -31.44
N GLU A 575 -9.46 -31.25 -32.23
CA GLU A 575 -10.02 -30.07 -32.90
C GLU A 575 -10.76 -29.13 -31.93
N ASP A 576 -11.54 -29.69 -31.00
CA ASP A 576 -12.27 -28.92 -29.97
C ASP A 576 -11.29 -28.25 -28.99
N ALA A 577 -10.24 -28.95 -28.57
CA ALA A 577 -9.20 -28.40 -27.70
C ALA A 577 -8.34 -27.35 -28.41
N ARG A 578 -8.09 -27.49 -29.72
CA ARG A 578 -7.39 -26.48 -30.52
C ARG A 578 -8.21 -25.20 -30.67
N GLU A 579 -9.51 -25.28 -30.95
CA GLU A 579 -10.37 -24.08 -31.01
C GLU A 579 -10.43 -23.36 -29.65
N GLN A 580 -10.51 -24.11 -28.55
CA GLN A 580 -10.43 -23.55 -27.19
C GLN A 580 -9.07 -22.85 -26.93
N CYS A 581 -7.96 -23.44 -27.39
CA CYS A 581 -6.63 -22.85 -27.30
C CYS A 581 -6.54 -21.55 -28.11
N GLU A 582 -6.96 -21.55 -29.38
CA GLU A 582 -6.89 -20.37 -30.25
C GLU A 582 -7.79 -19.23 -29.75
N SER A 583 -8.99 -19.56 -29.26
CA SER A 583 -9.89 -18.61 -28.60
C SER A 583 -9.24 -17.97 -27.36
N THR A 584 -8.59 -18.78 -26.53
CA THR A 584 -7.88 -18.34 -25.32
C THR A 584 -6.67 -17.45 -25.67
N ALA A 585 -5.81 -17.89 -26.59
CA ALA A 585 -4.66 -17.14 -27.08
C ALA A 585 -5.07 -15.73 -27.59
N LYS A 586 -6.18 -15.67 -28.34
CA LYS A 586 -6.73 -14.42 -28.87
C LYS A 586 -7.18 -13.45 -27.78
N ILE A 587 -7.71 -13.95 -26.65
CA ILE A 587 -8.05 -13.12 -25.47
C ILE A 587 -6.77 -12.51 -24.86
N PHE A 588 -5.69 -13.28 -24.71
CA PHE A 588 -4.40 -12.77 -24.23
C PHE A 588 -3.82 -11.71 -25.19
N SER A 589 -3.78 -11.96 -26.50
CA SER A 589 -3.32 -10.98 -27.50
C SER A 589 -4.10 -9.67 -27.47
N ILE A 590 -5.43 -9.71 -27.32
CA ILE A 590 -6.27 -8.51 -27.20
C ILE A 590 -6.03 -7.78 -25.88
N GLY A 591 -5.86 -8.51 -24.77
CA GLY A 591 -5.55 -7.95 -23.45
C GLY A 591 -4.23 -7.17 -23.45
N ALA A 592 -3.17 -7.73 -24.06
CA ALA A 592 -1.89 -7.04 -24.22
C ALA A 592 -2.05 -5.71 -24.98
N GLN A 593 -2.73 -5.76 -26.14
CA GLN A 593 -2.95 -4.60 -27.01
C GLN A 593 -3.71 -3.48 -26.31
N MET A 594 -4.88 -3.79 -25.73
CA MET A 594 -5.78 -2.78 -25.19
C MET A 594 -5.44 -2.32 -23.78
N ILE A 595 -4.86 -3.19 -22.93
CA ILE A 595 -4.76 -2.94 -21.49
C ILE A 595 -3.31 -2.83 -21.01
N ALA A 596 -2.35 -3.59 -21.56
CA ALA A 596 -0.99 -3.66 -21.02
C ALA A 596 -0.08 -2.43 -21.28
N CYS A 597 -0.64 -1.27 -21.63
CA CYS A 597 0.15 -0.03 -21.76
C CYS A 597 0.82 0.43 -20.44
N PRO A 598 0.17 0.41 -19.26
CA PRO A 598 0.84 0.69 -17.99
C PRO A 598 1.92 -0.34 -17.69
N ALA A 599 1.61 -1.65 -17.77
CA ALA A 599 2.59 -2.71 -17.53
C ALA A 599 3.85 -2.60 -18.43
N TYR A 600 3.67 -2.23 -19.70
CA TYR A 600 4.77 -1.90 -20.61
C TYR A 600 5.56 -0.66 -20.15
N GLN A 601 4.88 0.43 -19.79
CA GLN A 601 5.53 1.64 -19.30
C GLN A 601 6.23 1.43 -17.96
N ASP A 602 5.73 0.52 -17.12
CA ASP A 602 6.29 0.16 -15.82
C ASP A 602 7.56 -0.67 -16.03
N ALA A 603 7.48 -1.76 -16.80
CA ALA A 603 8.65 -2.56 -17.17
C ALA A 603 9.73 -1.77 -17.93
N GLN A 604 9.35 -0.79 -18.78
CA GLN A 604 10.31 0.11 -19.41
C GLN A 604 10.95 1.10 -18.42
N ARG A 605 10.25 1.55 -17.36
CA ARG A 605 10.88 2.36 -16.30
C ARG A 605 11.82 1.54 -15.42
N ASP A 606 11.46 0.29 -15.13
CA ASP A 606 12.33 -0.64 -14.40
C ASP A 606 13.60 -1.00 -15.21
N ALA A 607 13.47 -1.12 -16.55
CA ALA A 607 14.52 -1.60 -17.45
C ALA A 607 15.36 -0.53 -18.16
N CYS A 608 14.92 0.73 -18.19
CA CYS A 608 15.63 1.87 -18.80
C CYS A 608 16.14 2.88 -17.76
N ARG A 609 17.41 3.25 -17.90
CA ARG A 609 17.98 4.46 -17.30
C ARG A 609 17.99 5.57 -18.34
N CYS A 610 17.44 6.73 -18.01
CA CYS A 610 17.62 7.93 -18.81
C CYS A 610 19.07 8.44 -18.66
N VAL A 611 19.71 8.75 -19.79
CA VAL A 611 21.06 9.34 -19.85
C VAL A 611 21.07 10.49 -20.87
N PRO A 612 22.03 11.45 -20.77
CA PRO A 612 22.28 12.42 -21.82
C PRO A 612 22.53 11.77 -23.19
N GLU A 613 22.15 12.44 -24.29
CA GLU A 613 22.23 11.87 -25.65
C GLU A 613 23.66 11.51 -26.07
N ASP A 614 24.65 12.26 -25.58
CA ASP A 614 26.09 12.03 -25.78
C ASP A 614 26.66 10.87 -24.95
N ALA A 615 25.95 10.43 -23.90
CA ALA A 615 26.34 9.32 -23.02
C ALA A 615 25.63 7.99 -23.35
N VAL A 616 24.83 7.93 -24.42
CA VAL A 616 24.02 6.74 -24.78
C VAL A 616 24.89 5.54 -25.18
N ASP A 617 25.92 5.76 -25.99
CA ASP A 617 26.83 4.68 -26.44
C ASP A 617 27.59 4.05 -25.27
N ASP A 618 28.13 4.87 -24.36
CA ASP A 618 28.82 4.43 -23.14
C ASP A 618 27.88 3.66 -22.20
N ALA A 619 26.63 4.12 -22.05
CA ALA A 619 25.63 3.44 -21.23
C ALA A 619 25.27 2.04 -21.78
N TYR A 620 25.17 1.88 -23.11
CA TYR A 620 24.99 0.56 -23.73
C TYR A 620 26.23 -0.32 -23.62
N ARG A 621 27.45 0.24 -23.72
CA ARG A 621 28.70 -0.50 -23.51
C ARG A 621 28.80 -1.02 -22.08
N ALA A 622 28.57 -0.17 -21.08
CA ALA A 622 28.56 -0.54 -19.68
C ALA A 622 27.51 -1.64 -19.38
N ARG A 623 26.30 -1.53 -19.96
CA ARG A 623 25.26 -2.57 -19.86
C ARG A 623 25.71 -3.91 -20.43
N LEU A 624 26.34 -3.93 -21.61
CA LEU A 624 26.79 -5.15 -22.27
C LEU A 624 27.91 -5.83 -21.48
N VAL A 625 28.92 -5.06 -21.04
CA VAL A 625 30.01 -5.52 -20.16
C VAL A 625 29.45 -6.13 -18.87
N HIS A 626 28.48 -5.48 -18.22
CA HIS A 626 27.86 -5.98 -16.99
C HIS A 626 27.07 -7.28 -17.23
N PHE A 627 26.27 -7.34 -18.30
CA PHE A 627 25.47 -8.52 -18.64
C PHE A 627 26.33 -9.75 -18.89
N LEU A 628 27.36 -9.64 -19.75
CA LEU A 628 28.24 -10.75 -20.11
C LEU A 628 29.04 -11.28 -18.91
N LYS A 629 29.50 -10.38 -18.03
CA LYS A 629 30.14 -10.75 -16.75
C LYS A 629 29.18 -11.49 -15.83
N THR A 630 27.97 -10.96 -15.65
CA THR A 630 26.95 -11.53 -14.74
C THR A 630 26.46 -12.91 -15.23
N GLN A 631 26.46 -13.15 -16.54
CA GLN A 631 26.11 -14.45 -17.13
C GLN A 631 27.30 -15.41 -17.30
N ASN A 632 28.49 -15.08 -16.79
CA ASN A 632 29.72 -15.87 -16.94
C ASN A 632 30.01 -16.26 -18.40
N ALA A 633 29.86 -15.31 -19.34
CA ALA A 633 30.16 -15.51 -20.74
C ALA A 633 31.64 -15.93 -20.97
N PRO A 634 31.97 -16.59 -22.10
CA PRO A 634 33.36 -16.88 -22.47
C PRO A 634 34.30 -15.67 -22.37
N ARG A 635 35.60 -15.91 -22.18
CA ARG A 635 36.59 -14.81 -22.10
C ARG A 635 36.80 -14.08 -23.42
N GLU A 636 36.54 -14.76 -24.55
CA GLU A 636 36.52 -14.13 -25.87
C GLU A 636 35.29 -13.22 -26.04
N ASP A 637 34.08 -13.71 -25.72
CA ASP A 637 32.84 -12.91 -25.66
C ASP A 637 32.98 -11.66 -24.76
N GLN A 638 33.86 -11.67 -23.75
CA GLN A 638 34.10 -10.56 -22.82
C GLN A 638 35.26 -9.61 -23.21
N ALA A 639 35.96 -9.84 -24.32
CA ALA A 639 37.01 -8.95 -24.80
C ALA A 639 36.44 -7.61 -25.27
N ASP A 640 37.18 -6.51 -25.04
CA ASP A 640 36.73 -5.17 -25.46
C ASP A 640 36.47 -5.10 -26.97
N GLU A 641 37.30 -5.77 -27.78
CA GLU A 641 37.14 -5.85 -29.24
C GLU A 641 35.86 -6.57 -29.67
N ALA A 642 35.46 -7.65 -28.97
CA ALA A 642 34.23 -8.41 -29.27
C ALA A 642 32.98 -7.62 -28.85
N ILE A 643 33.06 -6.94 -27.69
CA ILE A 643 32.01 -6.06 -27.16
C ILE A 643 31.77 -4.88 -28.12
N ASP A 644 32.82 -4.21 -28.58
CA ASP A 644 32.71 -3.08 -29.51
C ASP A 644 32.28 -3.51 -30.91
N ALA A 645 32.70 -4.70 -31.37
CA ALA A 645 32.20 -5.29 -32.61
C ALA A 645 30.69 -5.61 -32.53
N LEU A 646 30.20 -6.16 -31.41
CA LEU A 646 28.79 -6.46 -31.22
C LEU A 646 27.94 -5.17 -31.15
N LEU A 647 28.40 -4.15 -30.44
CA LEU A 647 27.73 -2.85 -30.38
C LEU A 647 27.69 -2.18 -31.76
N THR A 648 28.78 -2.26 -32.53
CA THR A 648 28.83 -1.75 -33.91
C THR A 648 27.86 -2.50 -34.83
N LYS A 649 27.78 -3.84 -34.71
CA LYS A 649 26.87 -4.72 -35.48
C LYS A 649 25.38 -4.43 -35.21
N TYR A 650 25.03 -3.91 -34.03
CA TYR A 650 23.66 -3.65 -33.61
C TYR A 650 23.35 -2.16 -33.32
N LYS A 651 24.15 -1.21 -33.83
CA LYS A 651 23.92 0.23 -33.57
C LYS A 651 22.55 0.70 -34.09
N GLY A 652 21.78 1.37 -33.24
CA GLY A 652 20.37 1.71 -33.46
C GLY A 652 19.38 0.55 -33.28
N GLN A 653 19.85 -0.63 -32.88
CA GLN A 653 19.08 -1.85 -32.62
C GLN A 653 19.48 -2.56 -31.31
N GLU A 654 20.07 -1.84 -30.35
CA GLU A 654 20.66 -2.36 -29.12
C GLU A 654 19.61 -3.13 -28.28
N ALA A 655 18.37 -2.67 -28.26
CA ALA A 655 17.25 -3.39 -27.65
C ALA A 655 17.05 -4.80 -28.26
N THR A 656 17.26 -4.94 -29.58
CA THR A 656 17.18 -6.24 -30.27
C THR A 656 18.41 -7.11 -29.97
N MET A 657 19.60 -6.51 -29.81
CA MET A 657 20.80 -7.20 -29.35
C MET A 657 20.58 -7.83 -27.97
N PHE A 658 20.08 -7.08 -26.99
CA PHE A 658 19.81 -7.61 -25.65
C PHE A 658 18.73 -8.70 -25.64
N LEU A 659 17.66 -8.57 -26.44
CA LEU A 659 16.66 -9.64 -26.57
C LEU A 659 17.22 -10.90 -27.26
N ARG A 660 18.15 -10.77 -28.21
CA ARG A 660 18.86 -11.91 -28.82
C ARG A 660 19.86 -12.54 -27.85
N LEU A 661 20.59 -11.74 -27.04
CA LEU A 661 21.47 -12.24 -25.98
C LEU A 661 20.69 -13.06 -24.94
N LEU A 662 19.45 -12.68 -24.62
CA LEU A 662 18.57 -13.45 -23.74
C LEU A 662 18.24 -14.85 -24.29
N VAL A 663 18.30 -15.07 -25.61
CA VAL A 663 18.16 -16.41 -26.22
C VAL A 663 19.44 -17.24 -26.05
N LYS A 664 20.63 -16.60 -26.02
CA LYS A 664 21.91 -17.27 -25.70
C LYS A 664 22.06 -17.57 -24.19
N TYR A 665 21.45 -16.74 -23.34
CA TYR A 665 21.54 -16.80 -21.87
C TYR A 665 20.14 -16.75 -21.20
N PRO A 666 19.26 -17.76 -21.40
CA PRO A 666 17.87 -17.72 -20.91
C PRO A 666 17.77 -17.69 -19.37
N GLN A 667 18.78 -18.19 -18.66
CA GLN A 667 18.88 -18.11 -17.20
C GLN A 667 19.05 -16.68 -16.65
N ALA A 668 19.21 -15.67 -17.52
CA ALA A 668 19.16 -14.26 -17.14
C ALA A 668 17.73 -13.75 -16.83
N MET A 669 16.69 -14.53 -17.18
CA MET A 669 15.31 -14.25 -16.77
C MET A 669 15.11 -14.59 -15.29
N GLN A 670 14.58 -13.64 -14.51
CA GLN A 670 14.33 -13.82 -13.07
C GLN A 670 12.84 -13.69 -12.76
N ILE A 671 12.32 -14.61 -11.95
CA ILE A 671 10.91 -14.63 -11.57
C ILE A 671 10.66 -13.57 -10.50
N ASP A 672 9.88 -12.54 -10.82
CA ASP A 672 9.50 -11.51 -9.86
C ASP A 672 8.32 -11.99 -9.00
N LYS A 673 8.63 -12.52 -7.81
CA LYS A 673 7.63 -12.98 -6.84
C LYS A 673 6.71 -11.84 -6.33
N ARG A 674 7.12 -10.56 -6.39
CA ARG A 674 6.29 -9.41 -5.96
C ARG A 674 5.25 -9.00 -7.00
N LYS A 675 5.47 -9.32 -8.28
CA LYS A 675 4.53 -9.06 -9.39
C LYS A 675 3.56 -10.21 -9.66
N ARG A 676 3.42 -11.16 -8.73
CA ARG A 676 2.43 -12.27 -8.80
C ARG A 676 0.98 -11.76 -8.79
N ASN A 677 0.07 -12.63 -9.20
CA ASN A 677 -1.37 -12.39 -9.08
C ASN A 677 -1.77 -12.33 -7.59
N PHE A 678 -1.92 -11.14 -7.01
CA PHE A 678 -2.45 -10.92 -5.64
C PHE A 678 -3.67 -11.82 -5.30
N MET A 679 -4.57 -11.98 -6.27
CA MET A 679 -5.79 -12.78 -6.15
C MET A 679 -5.52 -14.30 -6.06
N GLU A 680 -4.40 -14.79 -6.59
CA GLU A 680 -3.98 -16.19 -6.52
C GLU A 680 -3.42 -16.53 -5.14
N ASP A 681 -2.62 -15.64 -4.55
CA ASP A 681 -2.12 -15.79 -3.17
C ASP A 681 -3.29 -15.74 -2.15
N VAL A 682 -4.30 -14.90 -2.38
CA VAL A 682 -5.56 -14.89 -1.61
C VAL A 682 -6.33 -16.23 -1.70
N PHE A 683 -6.28 -16.94 -2.84
CA PHE A 683 -6.89 -18.28 -2.95
C PHE A 683 -5.99 -19.41 -2.43
N LYS A 684 -4.66 -19.26 -2.49
CA LYS A 684 -3.70 -20.19 -1.88
C LYS A 684 -3.77 -20.15 -0.36
N GLY A 685 -3.91 -18.97 0.26
CA GLY A 685 -4.15 -18.83 1.70
C GLY A 685 -5.43 -19.52 2.22
N ALA A 686 -6.32 -19.99 1.34
CA ALA A 686 -7.52 -20.77 1.69
C ALA A 686 -7.32 -22.31 1.59
N LYS A 687 -6.13 -22.80 1.22
CA LYS A 687 -5.77 -24.22 1.21
C LYS A 687 -4.35 -24.39 1.78
N GLY A 688 -4.25 -25.14 2.88
CA GLY A 688 -2.96 -25.37 3.55
C GLY A 688 -1.88 -25.89 2.62
N GLU A 689 -0.65 -25.44 2.90
CA GLU A 689 0.53 -25.67 2.06
C GLU A 689 0.83 -27.15 1.82
N ASN A 690 1.14 -27.50 0.58
CA ASN A 690 2.03 -28.59 0.20
C ASN A 690 2.43 -28.44 -1.27
N GLU A 691 3.69 -28.79 -1.56
CA GLU A 691 4.30 -29.00 -2.89
C GLU A 691 4.25 -27.82 -3.90
N LEU A 692 5.43 -27.25 -4.21
CA LEU A 692 6.00 -27.22 -5.57
C LEU A 692 7.39 -26.52 -5.60
N ASP A 693 8.33 -27.01 -4.79
CA ASP A 693 9.76 -26.75 -5.00
C ASP A 693 10.33 -27.80 -5.96
N ASP A 694 10.20 -27.56 -7.26
CA ASP A 694 11.16 -27.97 -8.32
C ASP A 694 10.62 -27.54 -9.70
N VAL A 695 11.06 -26.37 -10.19
CA VAL A 695 10.86 -25.98 -11.60
C VAL A 695 12.22 -26.07 -12.30
N GLN A 696 12.59 -27.29 -12.67
CA GLN A 696 13.80 -27.55 -13.44
C GLN A 696 13.62 -27.01 -14.87
N MET A 697 14.50 -26.10 -15.32
CA MET A 697 14.42 -25.54 -16.67
C MET A 697 14.58 -26.64 -17.73
N PRO A 698 13.75 -26.66 -18.79
CA PRO A 698 13.81 -27.69 -19.82
C PRO A 698 15.06 -27.52 -20.69
N ASP A 699 15.79 -28.62 -20.90
CA ASP A 699 16.99 -28.65 -21.71
C ASP A 699 16.64 -28.46 -23.21
N LYS A 700 17.27 -27.46 -23.83
CA LYS A 700 17.30 -27.13 -25.28
C LYS A 700 16.18 -27.71 -26.16
N MET A 701 14.99 -27.11 -26.12
CA MET A 701 13.95 -27.37 -27.13
C MET A 701 14.25 -26.57 -28.41
N ALA A 702 14.75 -27.25 -29.45
CA ALA A 702 15.07 -26.63 -30.74
C ALA A 702 13.80 -26.34 -31.56
N VAL A 703 13.40 -25.06 -31.60
CA VAL A 703 12.27 -24.58 -32.43
C VAL A 703 12.78 -24.23 -33.83
N GLY A 704 12.59 -25.15 -34.78
CA GLY A 704 12.94 -24.92 -36.18
C GLY A 704 11.88 -24.08 -36.90
N LEU A 705 12.28 -22.92 -37.44
CA LEU A 705 11.43 -22.04 -38.24
C LEU A 705 12.22 -21.59 -39.48
N ASN A 706 11.64 -21.76 -40.66
CA ASN A 706 12.22 -21.33 -41.93
C ASN A 706 11.35 -20.25 -42.58
N GLU A 707 11.99 -19.14 -42.96
CA GLU A 707 11.65 -18.28 -44.11
C GLU A 707 10.39 -17.37 -43.97
N ARG A 708 10.53 -16.03 -44.01
CA ARG A 708 10.80 -15.09 -45.13
C ARG A 708 9.51 -14.68 -45.88
N ASP A 709 9.32 -13.45 -46.38
CA ASP A 709 10.03 -12.15 -46.31
C ASP A 709 8.99 -11.06 -45.90
N ASP A 710 9.25 -9.76 -45.70
CA ASP A 710 10.42 -8.87 -45.89
C ASP A 710 10.44 -7.87 -44.67
N GLU A 711 11.03 -6.67 -44.60
CA GLU A 711 11.65 -5.73 -45.55
C GLU A 711 13.07 -5.30 -45.06
N ASP A 712 14.03 -5.16 -45.99
CA ASP A 712 15.29 -4.41 -45.85
C ASP A 712 16.24 -4.75 -44.67
N ALA A 713 16.66 -6.01 -44.56
CA ALA A 713 18.02 -6.38 -44.12
C ALA A 713 18.41 -7.80 -44.61
N PRO A 714 19.67 -8.05 -45.04
CA PRO A 714 20.06 -9.37 -45.56
C PRO A 714 20.03 -10.45 -44.46
N ALA A 715 19.73 -11.68 -44.86
CA ALA A 715 19.64 -12.84 -43.97
C ALA A 715 20.96 -13.07 -43.20
N ALA A 716 20.95 -12.76 -41.90
CA ALA A 716 22.09 -12.83 -41.02
C ALA A 716 21.69 -13.39 -39.64
N ASP A 717 21.99 -14.68 -39.46
CA ASP A 717 22.05 -15.49 -38.25
C ASP A 717 21.00 -15.26 -37.13
N GLU A 718 20.32 -16.33 -36.74
CA GLU A 718 19.47 -16.36 -35.54
C GLU A 718 20.27 -16.59 -34.25
N HIS A 719 21.54 -16.95 -34.35
CA HIS A 719 22.47 -17.03 -33.23
C HIS A 719 23.36 -15.79 -33.10
N ILE A 720 23.72 -15.44 -31.86
CA ILE A 720 24.86 -14.57 -31.59
C ILE A 720 26.10 -15.46 -31.41
N GLU A 721 26.72 -15.79 -32.53
CA GLU A 721 28.19 -15.78 -32.59
C GLU A 721 28.67 -14.36 -32.25
N LEU A 722 29.70 -14.29 -31.40
CA LEU A 722 30.22 -13.09 -30.75
C LEU A 722 31.66 -12.84 -31.22
#